data_AF-A0A5P8E7R2-F1
#
_entry.id   AF-A0A5P8E7R2-F1
#
_cell.length_a   1.000
_cell.length_b   1.000
_cell.length_c   1.000
_cell.angle_alpha   90.00
_cell.angle_beta   90.00
_cell.angle_gamma   90.00
#
_symmetry.space_group_name_H-M   'P 1'
#
loop_
_entity.id
_entity.type
_entity.pdbx_description
1 polymer ?
#
loop_
_entity_poly.entity_id
_entity_poly.type
_entity_poly.pdbx_seq_one_letter_code
_entity_poly.pdbx_strand_id
1 'polypeptide(L)'
;MTEQEKQELKQEIIAQIQSESQDVTELARVQTLDGINTLPALRGTELVIVPVSLLGSPARTAATAAMAAKELAETAAATAGTAAENANEKAGLAQTAASQATEVLEAMERSHCRRIYRYFADDVFTETGLMRADGSVSTSSAYLHTVPMSVAGVERFMLHVKLVADTATSFFPIVVWLDDDNNVVGYVNCTAGEVDYELVPPLGATLAVFNALRTFVVQTDKIVCHADIVSATPFAHRIYLSPEGSDENDGLSKGNPVQTLRRANTLLAPDGELVMLAGDYYNLPLDLSNYGRLTGSGRVRIISCYRVTAATAMSGYTRVMSATIDNPPVRGTYLWQHDVADAATAIAPDEVHPVQEGATHRLPSTRIYPAASIAEIEESADVLKWYVSGTTLYFSIAAGTDLATHPVVIPRRTVAASEGGSIEVRNVRFLYSGLLLGGMHGMLENVSVGMTNAAGAVRYDGTTDFLMRRCEAFGCSNDGFNGHGTSAAPSDIVLEDCWAHDNSDDGESCHEHCAVTSRGGLYEYNGNGCTPASGGRASYYGVTARKNLPGHAWTGSTREGTGFSAQGAATSGAQTAMLCQGCHATGNSTGIRTTLTTGTIAVECTSVDNAADYGGNVVIVENVYSTLQRQKTRYAAHGADYDTLTGTWRMHKVGNDYLVTGLSAADMEVICAGVDINGAGSLFGALGSPYAGKTNRRIYTYTGIHSKFFPLIANSMANGNKSLEVFYSPYHASGLLCVSNLSAGFANCSALRVVKYLDVSRVTNYAGFGNAFLNCGNLEECYLKGFDAQKDIRTGHETDGTLDFSKSPKLTRESLVFIVENAGTAYEKNLRIPSGIYTAWNADEEASPTWQEFTEMCVSKKISIHLA
;
A
#
# COMPACT_ATOMS: atom_id res chain seq x y z
N MET A 1 -103.61 -74.81 51.73
CA MET A 1 -103.33 -73.85 52.81
C MET A 1 -104.58 -73.60 53.62
N THR A 2 -104.46 -73.65 54.94
CA THR A 2 -105.43 -73.12 55.89
C THR A 2 -105.39 -71.58 55.89
N GLU A 3 -106.46 -70.92 56.34
CA GLU A 3 -106.54 -69.46 56.25
C GLU A 3 -105.60 -68.72 57.20
N GLN A 4 -105.07 -69.44 58.19
CA GLN A 4 -103.97 -69.00 59.04
C GLN A 4 -102.67 -68.79 58.23
N GLU A 5 -102.37 -69.70 57.30
CA GLU A 5 -101.17 -69.63 56.47
C GLU A 5 -101.17 -68.45 55.47
N LYS A 6 -102.34 -67.88 55.11
CA LYS A 6 -102.41 -66.67 54.25
C LYS A 6 -102.17 -65.36 55.01
N GLN A 7 -102.64 -65.27 56.25
CA GLN A 7 -102.44 -64.09 57.09
C GLN A 7 -100.97 -63.94 57.47
N GLU A 8 -100.32 -65.06 57.79
CA GLU A 8 -98.88 -65.11 58.03
C GLU A 8 -98.09 -64.65 56.80
N LEU A 9 -98.42 -65.14 55.60
CA LEU A 9 -97.75 -64.73 54.35
C LEU A 9 -97.93 -63.22 54.04
N LYS A 10 -99.09 -62.63 54.33
CA LYS A 10 -99.34 -61.20 54.08
C LYS A 10 -98.54 -60.31 55.03
N GLN A 11 -98.42 -60.72 56.30
CA GLN A 11 -97.54 -60.02 57.25
C GLN A 11 -96.08 -60.15 56.84
N GLU A 12 -95.68 -61.32 56.34
CA GLU A 12 -94.32 -61.56 55.84
C GLU A 12 -94.00 -60.65 54.65
N ILE A 13 -94.92 -60.48 53.69
CA ILE A 13 -94.72 -59.58 52.53
C ILE A 13 -94.68 -58.10 52.94
N ILE A 14 -95.52 -57.64 53.88
CA ILE A 14 -95.48 -56.23 54.33
C ILE A 14 -94.18 -55.95 55.08
N ALA A 15 -93.76 -56.88 55.94
CA ALA A 15 -92.48 -56.80 56.63
C ALA A 15 -91.33 -56.77 55.61
N GLN A 16 -91.43 -57.54 54.53
CA GLN A 16 -90.45 -57.54 53.46
C GLN A 16 -90.42 -56.21 52.69
N ILE A 17 -91.56 -55.65 52.28
CA ILE A 17 -91.61 -54.35 51.58
C ILE A 17 -91.09 -53.22 52.47
N GLN A 18 -91.42 -53.22 53.76
CA GLN A 18 -90.89 -52.23 54.71
C GLN A 18 -89.39 -52.41 54.93
N SER A 19 -88.87 -53.64 54.89
CA SER A 19 -87.43 -53.90 54.97
C SER A 19 -86.68 -53.54 53.67
N GLU A 20 -87.37 -53.50 52.53
CA GLU A 20 -86.79 -53.20 51.22
C GLU A 20 -86.93 -51.71 50.82
N SER A 21 -87.67 -50.90 51.58
CA SER A 21 -87.88 -49.48 51.27
C SER A 21 -86.86 -48.59 52.00
N GLN A 22 -86.19 -47.69 51.28
CA GLN A 22 -85.13 -46.84 51.81
C GLN A 22 -85.64 -45.42 52.13
N ASP A 23 -85.31 -44.89 53.30
CA ASP A 23 -85.72 -43.55 53.75
C ASP A 23 -84.95 -42.45 53.01
N VAL A 24 -85.59 -41.30 52.74
CA VAL A 24 -84.97 -40.19 51.99
C VAL A 24 -83.74 -39.59 52.72
N THR A 25 -83.66 -39.76 54.05
CA THR A 25 -82.51 -39.37 54.87
C THR A 25 -81.32 -40.32 54.72
N GLU A 26 -81.53 -41.49 54.14
CA GLU A 26 -80.49 -42.48 53.83
C GLU A 26 -79.98 -42.37 52.37
N LEU A 27 -80.51 -41.43 51.58
CA LEU A 27 -79.98 -41.13 50.26
C LEU A 27 -78.59 -40.48 50.36
N ALA A 28 -77.62 -41.04 49.64
CA ALA A 28 -76.26 -40.56 49.63
C ALA A 28 -76.18 -39.09 49.16
N ARG A 29 -75.48 -38.24 49.92
CA ARG A 29 -75.17 -36.87 49.49
C ARG A 29 -74.29 -36.93 48.25
N VAL A 30 -74.86 -36.57 47.10
CA VAL A 30 -74.10 -36.44 45.85
C VAL A 30 -73.23 -35.18 45.88
N GLN A 31 -71.99 -35.28 45.41
CA GLN A 31 -71.05 -34.14 45.34
C GLN A 31 -71.05 -33.43 43.98
N THR A 32 -71.82 -33.94 43.02
CA THR A 32 -71.97 -33.37 41.68
C THR A 32 -73.43 -33.41 41.24
N LEU A 33 -73.81 -32.45 40.40
CA LEU A 33 -75.10 -32.44 39.69
C LEU A 33 -74.96 -33.07 38.28
N ASP A 34 -73.82 -33.68 37.96
CA ASP A 34 -73.61 -34.35 36.68
C ASP A 34 -74.64 -35.45 36.45
N GLY A 35 -75.31 -35.42 35.30
CA GLY A 35 -76.45 -36.28 34.97
C GLY A 35 -77.83 -35.71 35.39
N ILE A 36 -77.88 -34.60 36.14
CA ILE A 36 -79.13 -33.92 36.51
C ILE A 36 -79.39 -32.77 35.52
N ASN A 37 -80.27 -33.02 34.55
CA ASN A 37 -80.59 -32.03 33.51
C ASN A 37 -81.49 -30.90 34.00
N THR A 38 -82.25 -31.15 35.07
CA THR A 38 -83.22 -30.20 35.61
C THR A 38 -83.35 -30.33 37.12
N LEU A 39 -83.54 -29.20 37.80
CA LEU A 39 -83.86 -29.16 39.22
C LEU A 39 -85.28 -28.66 39.43
N PRO A 40 -86.02 -29.21 40.40
CA PRO A 40 -87.27 -28.61 40.83
C PRO A 40 -86.98 -27.26 41.50
N ALA A 41 -87.65 -26.22 41.02
CA ALA A 41 -87.59 -24.88 41.57
C ALA A 41 -89.02 -24.39 41.82
N LEU A 42 -89.23 -23.64 42.89
CA LEU A 42 -90.53 -23.02 43.15
C LEU A 42 -90.66 -21.72 42.38
N ARG A 43 -91.68 -21.63 41.52
CA ARG A 43 -92.14 -20.36 40.93
C ARG A 43 -93.41 -19.96 41.64
N GLY A 44 -93.28 -19.13 42.67
CA GLY A 44 -94.38 -18.85 43.59
C GLY A 44 -94.67 -20.07 44.46
N THR A 45 -95.88 -20.63 44.34
CA THR A 45 -96.28 -21.89 45.01
C THR A 45 -96.22 -23.12 44.10
N GLU A 46 -95.89 -22.94 42.82
CA GLU A 46 -95.88 -24.00 41.82
C GLU A 46 -94.47 -24.58 41.67
N LEU A 47 -94.34 -25.90 41.78
CA LEU A 47 -93.07 -26.59 41.56
C LEU A 47 -92.85 -26.72 40.05
N VAL A 48 -91.91 -25.95 39.51
CA VAL A 48 -91.53 -25.98 38.10
C VAL A 48 -90.14 -26.55 37.95
N ILE A 49 -89.93 -27.26 36.85
CA ILE A 49 -88.65 -27.90 36.57
C ILE A 49 -87.79 -26.92 35.77
N VAL A 50 -86.69 -26.45 36.36
CA VAL A 50 -85.77 -25.47 35.74
C VAL A 50 -84.51 -26.19 35.26
N PRO A 51 -84.10 -26.02 33.99
CA PRO A 51 -82.82 -26.52 33.51
C PRO A 51 -81.67 -25.97 34.35
N VAL A 52 -80.81 -26.86 34.84
CA VAL A 52 -79.62 -26.49 35.63
C VAL A 52 -78.70 -25.56 34.83
N SER A 53 -78.76 -25.66 33.50
CA SER A 53 -78.05 -24.78 32.57
C SER A 53 -78.39 -23.28 32.72
N LEU A 54 -79.59 -22.91 33.18
CA LEU A 54 -79.96 -21.49 33.36
C LEU A 54 -79.25 -20.84 34.54
N LEU A 55 -78.89 -21.61 35.58
CA LEU A 55 -78.18 -21.09 36.76
C LEU A 55 -76.73 -20.68 36.44
N GLY A 56 -76.10 -21.34 35.46
CA GLY A 56 -74.74 -21.04 35.01
C GLY A 56 -74.63 -19.96 33.92
N SER A 57 -75.75 -19.48 33.36
CA SER A 57 -75.74 -18.54 32.22
C SER A 57 -75.11 -17.17 32.55
N PRO A 58 -75.40 -16.50 33.68
CA PRO A 58 -74.79 -15.21 33.99
C PRO A 58 -73.26 -15.29 34.15
N ALA A 59 -72.76 -16.36 34.79
CA ALA A 59 -71.33 -16.60 34.96
C ALA A 59 -70.65 -16.86 33.60
N ARG A 60 -71.30 -17.62 32.71
CA ARG A 60 -70.81 -17.82 31.33
C ARG A 60 -70.78 -16.52 30.54
N THR A 61 -71.82 -15.68 30.60
CA THR A 61 -71.86 -14.39 29.92
C THR A 61 -70.77 -13.44 30.42
N ALA A 62 -70.55 -13.38 31.74
CA ALA A 62 -69.48 -12.58 32.33
C ALA A 62 -68.09 -13.08 31.92
N ALA A 63 -67.88 -14.39 31.89
CA ALA A 63 -66.63 -14.99 31.40
C ALA A 63 -66.39 -14.67 29.91
N THR A 64 -67.43 -14.76 29.06
CA THR A 64 -67.33 -14.36 27.65
C THR A 64 -66.97 -12.88 27.48
N ALA A 65 -67.60 -11.98 28.25
CA ALA A 65 -67.29 -10.55 28.20
C ALA A 65 -65.85 -10.25 28.68
N ALA A 66 -65.39 -10.94 29.73
CA ALA A 66 -64.01 -10.82 30.22
C ALA A 66 -62.99 -11.32 29.20
N MET A 67 -63.27 -12.43 28.50
CA MET A 67 -62.43 -12.93 27.41
C MET A 67 -62.38 -11.94 26.23
N ALA A 68 -63.52 -11.38 25.83
CA ALA A 68 -63.56 -10.36 24.77
C ALA A 68 -62.80 -9.08 25.16
N ALA A 69 -62.92 -8.63 26.41
CA ALA A 69 -62.17 -7.47 26.91
C ALA A 69 -60.66 -7.73 26.96
N LYS A 70 -60.25 -8.94 27.34
CA LYS A 70 -58.84 -9.39 27.29
C LYS A 70 -58.31 -9.34 25.86
N GLU A 71 -59.05 -9.89 24.89
CA GLU A 71 -58.65 -9.92 23.48
C GLU A 71 -58.50 -8.49 22.90
N LEU A 72 -59.42 -7.58 23.25
CA LEU A 72 -59.31 -6.17 22.88
C LEU A 72 -58.09 -5.49 23.51
N ALA A 73 -57.78 -5.79 24.77
CA ALA A 73 -56.60 -5.24 25.44
C ALA A 73 -55.30 -5.78 24.84
N GLU A 74 -55.23 -7.07 24.51
CA GLU A 74 -54.10 -7.69 23.83
C GLU A 74 -53.91 -7.09 22.42
N THR A 75 -55.00 -6.87 21.68
CA THR A 75 -54.97 -6.22 20.36
C THR A 75 -54.50 -4.76 20.44
N ALA A 76 -54.96 -4.01 21.45
CA ALA A 76 -54.54 -2.63 21.67
C ALA A 76 -53.05 -2.56 22.06
N ALA A 77 -52.58 -3.48 22.92
CA ALA A 77 -51.17 -3.60 23.29
C ALA A 77 -50.29 -3.94 22.07
N ALA A 78 -50.70 -4.88 21.21
CA ALA A 78 -50.00 -5.21 19.98
C ALA A 78 -49.94 -4.02 19.01
N THR A 79 -51.04 -3.27 18.88
CA THR A 79 -51.09 -2.05 18.05
C THR A 79 -50.15 -0.97 18.59
N ALA A 80 -50.12 -0.77 19.91
CA ALA A 80 -49.21 0.17 20.56
C ALA A 80 -47.74 -0.25 20.40
N GLY A 81 -47.43 -1.55 20.49
CA GLY A 81 -46.11 -2.10 20.20
C GLY A 81 -45.68 -1.83 18.77
N THR A 82 -46.55 -2.13 17.80
CA THR A 82 -46.32 -1.84 16.38
C THR A 82 -46.11 -0.35 16.13
N ALA A 83 -46.89 0.52 16.78
CA ALA A 83 -46.73 1.97 16.67
C ALA A 83 -45.39 2.46 17.26
N ALA A 84 -44.94 1.88 18.38
CA ALA A 84 -43.65 2.18 18.98
C ALA A 84 -42.47 1.70 18.13
N GLU A 85 -42.55 0.50 17.56
CA GLU A 85 -41.55 -0.03 16.61
C GLU A 85 -41.45 0.86 15.37
N ASN A 86 -42.58 1.23 14.77
CA ASN A 86 -42.61 2.16 13.64
C ASN A 86 -42.02 3.53 14.02
N ALA A 87 -42.32 4.06 15.22
CA ALA A 87 -41.75 5.33 15.69
C ALA A 87 -40.22 5.24 15.84
N ASN A 88 -39.71 4.13 16.38
CA ASN A 88 -38.27 3.87 16.50
C ASN A 88 -37.59 3.75 15.14
N GLU A 89 -38.21 3.06 14.18
CA GLU A 89 -37.70 2.97 12.80
C GLU A 89 -37.61 4.36 12.15
N LYS A 90 -38.68 5.18 12.27
CA LYS A 90 -38.67 6.56 11.74
C LYS A 90 -37.65 7.45 12.45
N ALA A 91 -37.43 7.28 13.75
CA ALA A 91 -36.37 7.98 14.46
C ALA A 91 -34.97 7.62 13.94
N GLY A 92 -34.71 6.33 13.67
CA GLY A 92 -33.44 5.88 13.07
C GLY A 92 -33.21 6.42 11.65
N LEU A 93 -34.26 6.45 10.83
CA LEU A 93 -34.19 7.06 9.49
C LEU A 93 -33.94 8.58 9.57
N ALA A 94 -34.58 9.28 10.50
CA ALA A 94 -34.36 10.71 10.71
C ALA A 94 -32.92 11.01 11.18
N GLN A 95 -32.36 10.18 12.06
CA GLN A 95 -30.97 10.31 12.49
C GLN A 95 -29.99 10.07 11.33
N THR A 96 -30.25 9.07 10.50
CA THR A 96 -29.44 8.80 9.29
C THR A 96 -29.50 9.97 8.31
N ALA A 97 -30.69 10.52 8.06
CA ALA A 97 -30.86 11.69 7.20
C ALA A 97 -30.15 12.94 7.75
N ALA A 98 -30.18 13.14 9.08
CA ALA A 98 -29.46 14.23 9.73
C ALA A 98 -27.93 14.07 9.58
N SER A 99 -27.38 12.87 9.77
CA SER A 99 -25.96 12.59 9.54
C SER A 99 -25.55 12.85 8.09
N GLN A 100 -26.34 12.39 7.11
CA GLN A 100 -26.09 12.66 5.69
C GLN A 100 -26.14 14.17 5.36
N ALA A 101 -27.07 14.92 5.96
CA ALA A 101 -27.15 16.36 5.77
C ALA A 101 -25.91 17.09 6.33
N THR A 102 -25.40 16.66 7.49
CA THR A 102 -24.15 17.19 8.05
C THR A 102 -22.96 16.89 7.14
N GLU A 103 -22.84 15.65 6.65
CA GLU A 103 -21.76 15.27 5.71
C GLU A 103 -21.79 16.12 4.42
N VAL A 104 -22.98 16.38 3.88
CA VAL A 104 -23.16 17.24 2.71
C VAL A 104 -22.76 18.69 3.02
N LEU A 105 -23.15 19.21 4.19
CA LEU A 105 -22.78 20.57 4.60
C LEU A 105 -21.27 20.71 4.73
N GLU A 106 -20.61 19.78 5.42
CA GLU A 106 -19.15 19.80 5.56
C GLU A 106 -18.44 19.63 4.21
N ALA A 107 -18.97 18.80 3.30
CA ALA A 107 -18.42 18.64 1.96
C ALA A 107 -18.56 19.94 1.14
N MET A 108 -19.70 20.63 1.27
CA MET A 108 -19.88 21.94 0.65
C MET A 108 -18.88 22.95 1.22
N GLU A 109 -18.75 23.08 2.53
CA GLU A 109 -17.79 24.01 3.15
C GLU A 109 -16.35 23.72 2.69
N ARG A 110 -15.93 22.45 2.68
CA ARG A 110 -14.61 22.06 2.17
C ARG A 110 -14.40 22.40 0.70
N SER A 111 -15.45 22.30 -0.12
CA SER A 111 -15.36 22.62 -1.56
C SER A 111 -15.15 24.11 -1.85
N HIS A 112 -15.39 24.98 -0.86
CA HIS A 112 -15.19 26.43 -0.96
C HIS A 112 -13.87 26.91 -0.35
N CYS A 113 -13.17 26.08 0.43
CA CYS A 113 -11.93 26.45 1.13
C CYS A 113 -10.72 25.73 0.53
N ARG A 114 -9.60 26.45 0.34
CA ARG A 114 -8.38 25.89 -0.22
C ARG A 114 -7.14 26.58 0.30
N ARG A 115 -6.12 25.78 0.63
CA ARG A 115 -4.75 26.27 0.84
C ARG A 115 -3.96 26.14 -0.46
N ILE A 116 -3.25 27.19 -0.84
CA ILE A 116 -2.36 27.21 -2.01
C ILE A 116 -0.94 27.44 -1.55
N TYR A 117 -0.10 26.41 -1.67
CA TYR A 117 1.33 26.45 -1.42
C TYR A 117 2.11 27.12 -2.55
N ARG A 118 3.19 27.82 -2.19
CA ARG A 118 4.08 28.61 -3.05
C ARG A 118 3.37 29.71 -3.85
N TYR A 119 2.47 30.44 -3.19
CA TYR A 119 1.75 31.56 -3.81
C TYR A 119 2.67 32.75 -4.22
N PHE A 120 3.85 32.92 -3.59
CA PHE A 120 4.79 34.05 -3.76
C PHE A 120 6.24 33.60 -4.09
N ALA A 121 6.42 32.74 -5.11
CA ALA A 121 7.76 32.30 -5.54
C ALA A 121 8.60 33.44 -6.19
N ASP A 122 9.89 33.19 -6.47
CA ASP A 122 10.87 34.20 -6.96
C ASP A 122 10.45 34.91 -8.26
N ASP A 123 9.61 34.27 -9.07
CA ASP A 123 9.04 34.84 -10.30
C ASP A 123 7.94 35.88 -10.03
N VAL A 124 7.52 36.02 -8.77
CA VAL A 124 6.56 37.03 -8.32
C VAL A 124 7.28 38.29 -7.83
N PHE A 125 8.49 38.17 -7.29
CA PHE A 125 9.34 39.29 -6.85
C PHE A 125 10.15 39.88 -8.02
N THR A 126 9.45 40.41 -9.02
CA THR A 126 10.07 40.91 -10.25
C THR A 126 10.54 42.37 -10.16
N GLU A 127 9.92 43.16 -9.29
CA GLU A 127 10.14 44.60 -9.25
C GLU A 127 11.26 44.97 -8.29
N THR A 128 12.14 45.88 -8.73
CA THR A 128 13.26 46.34 -7.90
C THR A 128 12.83 47.49 -6.99
N GLY A 129 13.23 47.43 -5.73
CA GLY A 129 12.91 48.44 -4.73
C GLY A 129 12.09 47.88 -3.58
N LEU A 130 11.78 48.76 -2.64
CA LEU A 130 10.97 48.45 -1.45
C LEU A 130 9.71 49.32 -1.50
N MET A 131 8.54 48.71 -1.59
CA MET A 131 7.26 49.40 -1.46
C MET A 131 7.06 49.85 -0.01
N ARG A 132 6.88 51.15 0.22
CA ARG A 132 6.74 51.74 1.56
C ARG A 132 5.28 51.89 1.96
N ALA A 133 5.06 52.13 3.25
CA ALA A 133 3.73 52.36 3.83
C ALA A 133 3.02 53.63 3.31
N ASP A 134 3.74 54.54 2.67
CA ASP A 134 3.19 55.74 2.03
C ASP A 134 2.90 55.54 0.52
N GLY A 135 3.08 54.32 0.01
CA GLY A 135 2.89 53.98 -1.41
C GLY A 135 4.09 54.29 -2.30
N SER A 136 5.17 54.88 -1.76
CA SER A 136 6.38 55.14 -2.54
C SER A 136 7.27 53.90 -2.65
N VAL A 137 7.95 53.74 -3.79
CA VAL A 137 8.94 52.66 -4.00
C VAL A 137 10.35 53.22 -3.80
N SER A 138 11.16 52.54 -3.00
CA SER A 138 12.57 52.90 -2.81
C SER A 138 13.41 52.59 -4.06
N THR A 139 14.47 53.37 -4.29
CA THR A 139 15.44 53.12 -5.38
C THR A 139 16.51 52.07 -5.02
N SER A 140 16.39 51.42 -3.86
CA SER A 140 17.39 50.46 -3.39
C SER A 140 17.31 49.15 -4.18
N SER A 141 18.40 48.76 -4.82
CA SER A 141 18.50 47.47 -5.52
C SER A 141 18.62 46.27 -4.58
N ALA A 142 18.82 46.50 -3.27
CA ALA A 142 18.90 45.43 -2.28
C ALA A 142 17.55 44.72 -2.03
N TYR A 143 16.45 45.35 -2.42
CA TYR A 143 15.09 44.88 -2.19
C TYR A 143 14.39 44.53 -3.50
N LEU A 144 13.48 43.56 -3.40
CA LEU A 144 12.51 43.22 -4.42
C LEU A 144 11.10 43.35 -3.84
N HIS A 145 10.14 43.66 -4.70
CA HIS A 145 8.73 43.58 -4.37
C HIS A 145 7.93 42.92 -5.50
N THR A 146 6.71 42.49 -5.17
CA THR A 146 5.79 41.92 -6.13
C THR A 146 5.06 43.03 -6.89
N VAL A 147 4.59 42.73 -8.10
CA VAL A 147 3.49 43.52 -8.68
C VAL A 147 2.25 43.43 -7.76
N PRO A 148 1.32 44.41 -7.76
CA PRO A 148 0.08 44.30 -7.00
C PRO A 148 -0.68 43.02 -7.35
N MET A 149 -0.97 42.20 -6.34
CA MET A 149 -1.64 40.91 -6.49
C MET A 149 -3.04 40.97 -5.91
N SER A 150 -4.04 40.46 -6.63
CA SER A 150 -5.38 40.31 -6.09
C SER A 150 -5.39 39.42 -4.85
N VAL A 151 -6.07 39.88 -3.81
CA VAL A 151 -6.31 39.14 -2.55
C VAL A 151 -7.78 38.80 -2.35
N ALA A 152 -8.57 38.83 -3.43
CA ALA A 152 -9.97 38.46 -3.41
C ALA A 152 -10.15 37.01 -2.89
N GLY A 153 -10.98 36.86 -1.87
CA GLY A 153 -11.25 35.58 -1.22
C GLY A 153 -10.12 35.05 -0.33
N VAL A 154 -9.01 35.77 -0.16
CA VAL A 154 -7.94 35.32 0.75
C VAL A 154 -8.30 35.68 2.19
N GLU A 155 -8.36 34.68 3.06
CA GLU A 155 -8.57 34.90 4.50
C GLU A 155 -7.27 35.20 5.22
N ARG A 156 -6.19 34.51 4.84
CA ARG A 156 -4.87 34.67 5.44
C ARG A 156 -3.76 34.22 4.51
N PHE A 157 -2.58 34.81 4.71
CA PHE A 157 -1.33 34.34 4.16
C PHE A 157 -0.38 33.92 5.29
N MET A 158 0.38 32.86 5.04
CA MET A 158 1.57 32.53 5.80
C MET A 158 2.78 32.82 4.92
N LEU A 159 3.64 33.74 5.37
CA LEU A 159 4.79 34.20 4.59
C LEU A 159 6.08 34.00 5.37
N HIS A 160 6.99 33.21 4.81
CA HIS A 160 8.37 33.13 5.27
C HIS A 160 9.25 34.11 4.48
N VAL A 161 9.81 35.11 5.15
CA VAL A 161 10.60 36.17 4.47
C VAL A 161 11.72 36.74 5.32
N LYS A 162 12.75 37.26 4.66
CA LYS A 162 13.80 38.11 5.25
C LYS A 162 13.82 39.47 4.57
N LEU A 163 13.79 40.54 5.36
CA LEU A 163 13.82 41.94 4.89
C LEU A 163 14.91 42.80 5.51
N VAL A 164 15.62 42.30 6.52
CA VAL A 164 16.57 43.12 7.28
C VAL A 164 17.89 42.34 7.42
N ALA A 165 19.02 43.02 7.20
CA ALA A 165 20.31 42.51 7.66
C ALA A 165 20.34 42.55 9.19
N ASP A 166 21.06 41.64 9.85
CA ASP A 166 21.13 41.52 11.32
C ASP A 166 21.61 42.81 12.04
N THR A 167 21.97 43.86 11.30
CA THR A 167 22.46 45.15 11.75
C THR A 167 21.55 46.36 11.46
N ALA A 168 20.37 46.22 10.86
CA ALA A 168 19.53 47.38 10.50
C ALA A 168 18.53 47.79 11.61
N THR A 169 18.44 49.10 11.87
CA THR A 169 17.68 49.70 13.00
C THR A 169 16.33 50.32 12.59
N SER A 170 15.86 50.14 11.35
CA SER A 170 14.62 50.72 10.83
C SER A 170 13.67 49.64 10.29
N PHE A 171 12.45 49.61 10.84
CA PHE A 171 11.36 48.69 10.47
C PHE A 171 10.80 49.04 9.07
N PHE A 172 10.68 48.05 8.18
CA PHE A 172 10.13 48.19 6.81
C PHE A 172 8.89 47.31 6.62
N PRO A 173 7.92 47.69 5.76
CA PRO A 173 6.74 46.87 5.54
C PRO A 173 7.08 45.58 4.78
N ILE A 174 6.58 44.44 5.26
CA ILE A 174 6.65 43.15 4.57
C ILE A 174 5.52 42.98 3.56
N VAL A 175 4.38 43.62 3.84
CA VAL A 175 3.23 43.69 2.95
C VAL A 175 2.64 45.09 3.04
N VAL A 176 2.25 45.62 1.89
CA VAL A 176 1.45 46.84 1.74
C VAL A 176 0.16 46.45 1.05
N TRP A 177 -0.97 46.78 1.68
CA TRP A 177 -2.31 46.47 1.20
C TRP A 177 -2.88 47.67 0.46
N LEU A 178 -3.44 47.43 -0.73
CA LEU A 178 -4.01 48.47 -1.58
C LEU A 178 -5.49 48.21 -1.87
N ASP A 179 -6.24 49.28 -2.14
CA ASP A 179 -7.57 49.22 -2.76
C ASP A 179 -7.49 49.16 -4.30
N ASP A 180 -8.64 49.14 -4.97
CA ASP A 180 -8.76 49.05 -6.44
C ASP A 180 -8.16 50.25 -7.18
N ASP A 181 -8.00 51.39 -6.49
CA ASP A 181 -7.41 52.62 -7.01
C ASP A 181 -5.89 52.72 -6.70
N ASN A 182 -5.29 51.66 -6.15
CA ASN A 182 -3.90 51.58 -5.67
C ASN A 182 -3.57 52.48 -4.46
N ASN A 183 -4.56 52.92 -3.69
CA ASN A 183 -4.30 53.64 -2.44
C ASN A 183 -3.93 52.66 -1.32
N VAL A 184 -2.99 53.05 -0.46
CA VAL A 184 -2.60 52.23 0.69
C VAL A 184 -3.71 52.23 1.74
N VAL A 185 -4.24 51.04 2.04
CA VAL A 185 -5.28 50.83 3.07
C VAL A 185 -4.75 50.11 4.32
N GLY A 186 -3.53 49.59 4.28
CA GLY A 186 -2.85 49.01 5.44
C GLY A 186 -1.45 48.52 5.11
N TYR A 187 -0.69 48.15 6.15
CA TYR A 187 0.63 47.51 6.00
C TYR A 187 1.00 46.72 7.27
N VAL A 188 1.93 45.78 7.14
CA VAL A 188 2.54 45.06 8.27
C VAL A 188 4.05 45.24 8.19
N ASN A 189 4.71 45.57 9.30
CA ASN A 189 6.16 45.75 9.37
C ASN A 189 6.90 44.45 9.70
N CYS A 190 8.12 44.28 9.16
CA CYS A 190 9.01 43.19 9.55
C CYS A 190 9.56 43.37 10.97
N THR A 191 9.76 42.28 11.69
CA THR A 191 10.77 42.17 12.73
C THR A 191 12.15 41.90 12.11
N ALA A 192 13.23 42.23 12.84
CA ALA A 192 14.58 41.97 12.37
C ALA A 192 14.85 40.45 12.30
N GLY A 193 15.48 40.00 11.21
CA GLY A 193 15.82 38.59 10.97
C GLY A 193 14.93 37.91 9.94
N GLU A 194 15.01 36.58 9.92
CA GLU A 194 14.22 35.66 9.09
C GLU A 194 13.09 35.10 9.97
N VAL A 195 11.84 35.36 9.60
CA VAL A 195 10.66 35.12 10.45
C VAL A 195 9.45 34.75 9.60
N ASP A 196 8.57 33.91 10.16
CA ASP A 196 7.25 33.58 9.61
C ASP A 196 6.19 34.60 10.04
N TYR A 197 5.37 35.05 9.10
CA TYR A 197 4.29 36.00 9.35
C TYR A 197 2.94 35.41 8.96
N GLU A 198 1.98 35.51 9.87
CA GLU A 198 0.56 35.34 9.57
C GLU A 198 -0.01 36.72 9.22
N LEU A 199 -0.49 36.86 7.98
CA LEU A 199 -0.96 38.12 7.40
C LEU A 199 -2.42 38.01 7.02
N VAL A 200 -3.25 38.88 7.59
CA VAL A 200 -4.69 38.95 7.30
C VAL A 200 -4.96 40.22 6.50
N PRO A 201 -5.59 40.14 5.32
CA PRO A 201 -5.99 41.33 4.56
C PRO A 201 -6.91 42.23 5.41
N PRO A 202 -6.62 43.54 5.55
CA PRO A 202 -7.50 44.45 6.25
C PRO A 202 -8.77 44.74 5.44
N LEU A 203 -9.82 45.22 6.10
CA LEU A 203 -11.06 45.60 5.44
C LEU A 203 -10.79 46.67 4.35
N GLY A 204 -11.27 46.41 3.14
CA GLY A 204 -11.09 47.30 1.98
C GLY A 204 -9.85 47.01 1.13
N ALA A 205 -8.98 46.07 1.54
CA ALA A 205 -7.88 45.60 0.69
C ALA A 205 -8.40 44.71 -0.43
N THR A 206 -8.04 45.04 -1.67
CA THR A 206 -8.31 44.22 -2.86
C THR A 206 -7.02 43.73 -3.52
N LEU A 207 -5.91 44.42 -3.24
CA LEU A 207 -4.57 44.11 -3.72
C LEU A 207 -3.56 44.04 -2.57
N ALA A 208 -2.47 43.31 -2.78
CA ALA A 208 -1.32 43.27 -1.88
C ALA A 208 0.00 43.34 -2.67
N VAL A 209 0.97 44.06 -2.09
CA VAL A 209 2.36 44.12 -2.56
C VAL A 209 3.25 43.58 -1.44
N PHE A 210 4.01 42.52 -1.74
CA PHE A 210 4.93 41.90 -0.78
C PHE A 210 6.35 42.36 -1.06
N ASN A 211 7.13 42.56 -0.01
CA ASN A 211 8.54 42.95 -0.09
C ASN A 211 9.44 41.81 0.40
N ALA A 212 10.63 41.68 -0.19
CA ALA A 212 11.66 40.75 0.26
C ALA A 212 13.09 41.28 -0.02
N LEU A 213 14.07 40.79 0.74
CA LEU A 213 15.49 41.06 0.46
C LEU A 213 15.92 40.28 -0.80
N ARG A 214 16.53 40.95 -1.78
CA ARG A 214 16.94 40.33 -3.05
C ARG A 214 17.83 39.10 -2.83
N THR A 215 18.80 39.20 -1.92
CA THR A 215 19.71 38.07 -1.65
C THR A 215 18.99 36.88 -1.06
N PHE A 216 17.98 37.10 -0.22
CA PHE A 216 17.14 36.02 0.29
C PHE A 216 16.40 35.34 -0.87
N VAL A 217 15.71 36.12 -1.70
CA VAL A 217 14.94 35.60 -2.85
C VAL A 217 15.83 34.80 -3.82
N VAL A 218 17.04 35.28 -4.08
CA VAL A 218 17.94 34.65 -5.06
C VAL A 218 18.69 33.44 -4.49
N GLN A 219 18.89 33.36 -3.18
CA GLN A 219 19.73 32.32 -2.54
C GLN A 219 18.93 31.20 -1.88
N THR A 220 17.63 31.38 -1.65
CA THR A 220 16.82 30.42 -0.91
C THR A 220 15.91 29.63 -1.83
N ASP A 221 16.01 28.31 -1.78
CA ASP A 221 15.00 27.40 -2.37
C ASP A 221 13.76 27.26 -1.45
N LYS A 222 13.74 27.99 -0.31
CA LYS A 222 12.76 27.88 0.78
C LYS A 222 11.80 29.07 0.89
N ILE A 223 11.51 29.82 -0.19
CA ILE A 223 10.40 30.78 -0.11
C ILE A 223 9.09 30.00 -0.13
N VAL A 224 8.74 29.43 1.03
CA VAL A 224 7.49 28.74 1.26
C VAL A 224 6.54 29.75 1.88
N CYS A 225 5.46 29.98 1.16
CA CYS A 225 4.33 30.75 1.64
C CYS A 225 3.07 30.05 1.16
N HIS A 226 2.00 30.13 1.95
CA HIS A 226 0.70 29.69 1.49
C HIS A 226 -0.36 30.77 1.68
N ALA A 227 -1.38 30.71 0.84
CA ALA A 227 -2.59 31.50 0.97
C ALA A 227 -3.75 30.55 1.29
N ASP A 228 -4.52 30.86 2.33
CA ASP A 228 -5.78 30.18 2.59
C ASP A 228 -6.91 31.01 1.96
N ILE A 229 -7.63 30.40 1.03
CA ILE A 229 -8.60 31.03 0.15
C ILE A 229 -9.98 30.43 0.41
N VAL A 230 -10.97 31.31 0.52
CA VAL A 230 -12.39 30.97 0.52
C VAL A 230 -13.04 31.58 -0.72
N SER A 231 -13.61 30.71 -1.55
CA SER A 231 -14.29 31.09 -2.78
C SER A 231 -15.80 31.22 -2.56
N ALA A 232 -16.44 32.16 -3.24
CA ALA A 232 -17.90 32.30 -3.26
C ALA A 232 -18.59 31.13 -3.99
N THR A 233 -17.85 30.42 -4.85
CA THR A 233 -18.31 29.25 -5.59
C THR A 233 -17.43 28.05 -5.31
N PRO A 234 -17.94 26.81 -5.37
CA PRO A 234 -17.11 25.62 -5.22
C PRO A 234 -15.95 25.62 -6.21
N PHE A 235 -14.78 25.19 -5.75
CA PHE A 235 -13.64 24.97 -6.63
C PHE A 235 -13.88 23.80 -7.59
N ALA A 236 -13.29 23.86 -8.78
CA ALA A 236 -13.40 22.81 -9.78
C ALA A 236 -12.48 21.63 -9.42
N HIS A 237 -12.95 20.40 -9.54
CA HIS A 237 -12.10 19.21 -9.32
C HIS A 237 -11.15 18.92 -10.50
N ARG A 238 -11.26 19.63 -11.63
CA ARG A 238 -10.35 19.47 -12.76
C ARG A 238 -10.13 20.79 -13.47
N ILE A 239 -8.86 21.15 -13.67
CA ILE A 239 -8.46 22.33 -14.44
C ILE A 239 -7.44 21.93 -15.51
N TYR A 240 -7.58 22.49 -16.71
CA TYR A 240 -6.67 22.30 -17.83
C TYR A 240 -5.70 23.47 -17.94
N LEU A 241 -4.41 23.16 -18.03
CA LEU A 241 -3.30 24.10 -18.18
C LEU A 241 -2.60 23.89 -19.52
N SER A 242 -2.27 24.95 -20.25
CA SER A 242 -1.54 24.89 -21.52
C SER A 242 -0.56 26.06 -21.64
N PRO A 243 0.65 25.89 -22.22
CA PRO A 243 1.53 27.02 -22.50
C PRO A 243 0.88 28.03 -23.46
N GLU A 244 0.02 27.53 -24.35
CA GLU A 244 -0.77 28.31 -25.32
C GLU A 244 -2.17 28.68 -24.80
N GLY A 245 -2.41 28.50 -23.50
CA GLY A 245 -3.66 28.89 -22.85
C GLY A 245 -3.78 30.40 -22.63
N SER A 246 -4.82 30.79 -21.91
CA SER A 246 -5.01 32.17 -21.44
C SER A 246 -5.59 32.15 -20.03
N ASP A 247 -5.09 32.99 -19.12
CA ASP A 247 -5.63 33.07 -17.75
C ASP A 247 -7.03 33.72 -17.68
N GLU A 248 -7.49 34.31 -18.79
CA GLU A 248 -8.89 34.72 -18.99
C GLU A 248 -9.84 33.54 -19.21
N ASN A 249 -9.31 32.37 -19.52
CA ASN A 249 -10.11 31.17 -19.72
C ASN A 249 -10.60 30.60 -18.38
N ASP A 250 -11.67 29.81 -18.43
CA ASP A 250 -12.21 29.13 -17.26
C ASP A 250 -11.41 27.91 -16.82
N GLY A 251 -10.57 27.35 -17.70
CA GLY A 251 -9.78 26.16 -17.43
C GLY A 251 -10.61 24.87 -17.33
N LEU A 252 -11.91 24.88 -17.63
CA LEU A 252 -12.82 23.75 -17.40
C LEU A 252 -12.82 22.73 -18.54
N SER A 253 -12.19 23.06 -19.67
CA SER A 253 -12.09 22.17 -20.83
C SER A 253 -10.74 22.27 -21.54
N LYS A 254 -10.37 21.22 -22.28
CA LYS A 254 -9.16 21.20 -23.11
C LYS A 254 -9.12 22.32 -24.17
N GLY A 255 -10.28 22.77 -24.63
CA GLY A 255 -10.41 23.84 -25.61
C GLY A 255 -10.33 25.24 -25.01
N ASN A 256 -10.37 25.35 -23.68
CA ASN A 256 -10.33 26.61 -22.94
C ASN A 256 -9.38 26.53 -21.73
N PRO A 257 -8.10 26.14 -21.91
CA PRO A 257 -7.17 25.94 -20.79
C PRO A 257 -6.63 27.27 -20.25
N VAL A 258 -6.34 27.31 -18.96
CA VAL A 258 -5.59 28.43 -18.36
C VAL A 258 -4.11 28.38 -18.76
N GLN A 259 -3.39 29.50 -18.62
CA GLN A 259 -1.98 29.59 -19.03
C GLN A 259 -1.01 29.35 -17.87
N THR A 260 -1.34 29.82 -16.66
CA THR A 260 -0.44 29.81 -15.52
C THR A 260 -0.92 28.91 -14.38
N LEU A 261 0.03 28.37 -13.60
CA LEU A 261 -0.31 27.68 -12.33
C LEU A 261 -0.99 28.61 -11.35
N ARG A 262 -0.65 29.90 -11.34
CA ARG A 262 -1.29 30.88 -10.47
C ARG A 262 -2.80 30.86 -10.69
N ARG A 263 -3.25 30.96 -11.94
CA ARG A 263 -4.67 30.90 -12.27
C ARG A 263 -5.26 29.53 -11.97
N ALA A 264 -4.59 28.46 -12.38
CA ALA A 264 -5.07 27.09 -12.15
C ALA A 264 -5.32 26.80 -10.66
N ASN A 265 -4.38 27.16 -9.79
CA ASN A 265 -4.46 26.90 -8.35
C ASN A 265 -5.59 27.68 -7.67
N THR A 266 -5.99 28.85 -8.20
CA THR A 266 -7.14 29.62 -7.69
C THR A 266 -8.50 29.05 -8.09
N LEU A 267 -8.53 28.11 -9.05
CA LEU A 267 -9.76 27.53 -9.58
C LEU A 267 -9.95 26.07 -9.14
N LEU A 268 -8.85 25.37 -8.87
CA LEU A 268 -8.85 23.94 -8.60
C LEU A 268 -9.25 23.65 -7.15
N ALA A 269 -9.90 22.52 -6.89
CA ALA A 269 -10.20 22.03 -5.54
C ALA A 269 -8.95 21.39 -4.89
N PRO A 270 -8.81 21.37 -3.54
CA PRO A 270 -7.62 20.83 -2.87
C PRO A 270 -7.21 19.41 -3.30
N ASP A 271 -8.18 18.53 -3.54
CA ASP A 271 -8.01 17.16 -4.03
C ASP A 271 -8.09 17.05 -5.57
N GLY A 272 -8.15 18.18 -6.26
CA GLY A 272 -8.42 18.28 -7.68
C GLY A 272 -7.27 17.81 -8.56
N GLU A 273 -7.61 17.56 -9.82
CA GLU A 273 -6.71 17.17 -10.90
C GLU A 273 -6.29 18.37 -11.75
N LEU A 274 -5.00 18.66 -11.77
CA LEU A 274 -4.40 19.53 -12.78
C LEU A 274 -4.05 18.71 -14.03
N VAL A 275 -4.70 19.01 -15.15
CA VAL A 275 -4.41 18.38 -16.44
C VAL A 275 -3.54 19.31 -17.27
N MET A 276 -2.28 18.95 -17.46
CA MET A 276 -1.34 19.68 -18.31
C MET A 276 -1.48 19.19 -19.76
N LEU A 277 -1.75 20.09 -20.69
CA LEU A 277 -1.78 19.77 -22.12
C LEU A 277 -0.34 19.67 -22.67
N ALA A 278 -0.20 19.01 -23.83
CA ALA A 278 1.12 18.83 -24.45
C ALA A 278 1.86 20.16 -24.63
N GLY A 279 3.13 20.18 -24.22
CA GLY A 279 3.95 21.38 -24.27
C GLY A 279 5.13 21.36 -23.30
N ASP A 280 5.96 22.39 -23.42
CA ASP A 280 7.11 22.63 -22.57
C ASP A 280 6.80 23.76 -21.58
N TYR A 281 6.92 23.47 -20.30
CA TYR A 281 6.63 24.38 -19.20
C TYR A 281 7.93 24.76 -18.52
N TYR A 282 8.45 25.95 -18.86
CA TYR A 282 9.74 26.42 -18.37
C TYR A 282 9.62 27.07 -16.99
N ASN A 283 10.46 26.64 -16.05
CA ASN A 283 10.62 27.19 -14.71
C ASN A 283 9.32 27.35 -13.91
N LEU A 284 8.38 26.43 -14.15
CA LEU A 284 7.08 26.39 -13.52
C LEU A 284 7.22 26.29 -11.97
N PRO A 285 6.62 27.20 -11.17
CA PRO A 285 6.70 27.17 -9.71
C PRO A 285 5.75 26.10 -9.14
N LEU A 286 5.94 24.85 -9.54
CA LEU A 286 5.10 23.72 -9.15
C LEU A 286 5.35 23.35 -7.68
N ASP A 287 4.27 23.18 -6.93
CA ASP A 287 4.25 22.58 -5.60
C ASP A 287 3.28 21.40 -5.59
N LEU A 288 3.76 20.21 -5.27
CA LEU A 288 2.94 19.00 -5.34
C LEU A 288 1.80 18.98 -4.31
N SER A 289 1.94 19.71 -3.20
CA SER A 289 0.94 19.77 -2.12
C SER A 289 -0.37 20.46 -2.56
N ASN A 290 -0.38 21.09 -3.74
CA ASN A 290 -1.55 21.78 -4.29
C ASN A 290 -2.52 20.86 -5.05
N TYR A 291 -2.20 19.59 -5.24
CA TYR A 291 -2.93 18.72 -6.15
C TYR A 291 -3.21 17.35 -5.50
N GLY A 292 -4.41 16.81 -5.72
CA GLY A 292 -4.64 15.37 -5.54
C GLY A 292 -4.09 14.59 -6.73
N ARG A 293 -4.09 15.20 -7.93
CA ARG A 293 -3.57 14.59 -9.15
C ARG A 293 -2.94 15.60 -10.12
N LEU A 294 -1.84 15.22 -10.73
CA LEU A 294 -1.17 15.92 -11.83
C LEU A 294 -1.08 14.99 -13.05
N THR A 295 -1.79 15.32 -14.13
CA THR A 295 -1.87 14.44 -15.31
C THR A 295 -1.39 15.18 -16.56
N GLY A 296 -0.40 14.61 -17.25
CA GLY A 296 -0.05 15.03 -18.60
C GLY A 296 -0.99 14.43 -19.66
N SER A 297 -1.47 15.27 -20.57
CA SER A 297 -2.29 14.91 -21.74
C SER A 297 -1.47 15.11 -23.00
N GLY A 298 -0.65 14.11 -23.36
CA GLY A 298 0.30 14.16 -24.48
C GLY A 298 1.74 14.33 -24.00
N ARG A 299 2.62 14.92 -24.81
CA ARG A 299 4.02 15.16 -24.42
C ARG A 299 4.12 16.38 -23.51
N VAL A 300 4.14 16.17 -22.19
CA VAL A 300 4.30 17.22 -21.18
C VAL A 300 5.71 17.21 -20.61
N ARG A 301 6.42 18.34 -20.69
CA ARG A 301 7.77 18.52 -20.13
C ARG A 301 7.80 19.71 -19.19
N ILE A 302 8.14 19.49 -17.92
CA ILE A 302 8.46 20.54 -16.96
C ILE A 302 9.97 20.72 -16.98
N ILE A 303 10.43 21.91 -17.37
CA ILE A 303 11.83 22.19 -17.69
C ILE A 303 12.35 23.25 -16.72
N SER A 304 13.18 22.85 -15.74
CA SER A 304 13.64 23.72 -14.65
C SER A 304 15.10 24.12 -14.79
N CYS A 305 15.38 25.06 -15.70
CA CYS A 305 16.75 25.44 -16.03
C CYS A 305 16.94 26.94 -16.30
N TYR A 306 18.19 27.37 -16.25
CA TYR A 306 18.65 28.58 -16.93
C TYR A 306 19.16 28.22 -18.32
N ARG A 307 18.78 29.00 -19.35
CA ARG A 307 19.10 28.71 -20.76
C ARG A 307 20.06 29.76 -21.32
N VAL A 308 21.18 29.29 -21.86
CA VAL A 308 22.09 30.07 -22.69
C VAL A 308 21.70 29.85 -24.15
N THR A 309 20.98 30.82 -24.72
CA THR A 309 20.47 30.76 -26.10
C THR A 309 21.35 31.49 -27.11
N ALA A 310 22.36 32.21 -26.65
CA ALA A 310 23.33 32.92 -27.48
C ALA A 310 24.69 32.96 -26.79
N ALA A 311 25.77 32.89 -27.58
CA ALA A 311 27.15 32.97 -27.11
C ALA A 311 28.07 33.49 -28.22
N THR A 312 29.26 33.94 -27.85
CA THR A 312 30.29 34.44 -28.78
C THR A 312 31.39 33.40 -28.96
N ALA A 313 31.83 33.16 -30.19
CA ALA A 313 32.99 32.32 -30.45
C ALA A 313 34.27 32.97 -29.89
N MET A 314 35.09 32.19 -29.19
CA MET A 314 36.32 32.69 -28.59
C MET A 314 37.44 32.82 -29.62
N SER A 315 38.05 34.00 -29.69
CA SER A 315 39.19 34.24 -30.58
C SER A 315 40.37 33.32 -30.22
N GLY A 316 40.99 32.71 -31.25
CA GLY A 316 42.10 31.77 -31.09
C GLY A 316 41.69 30.32 -30.78
N TYR A 317 40.40 30.04 -30.65
CA TYR A 317 39.83 28.71 -30.43
C TYR A 317 38.84 28.35 -31.53
N THR A 318 38.68 27.06 -31.83
CA THR A 318 37.76 26.60 -32.87
C THR A 318 36.47 26.01 -32.30
N ARG A 319 36.49 25.54 -31.04
CA ARG A 319 35.37 24.85 -30.39
C ARG A 319 34.78 25.62 -29.20
N VAL A 320 35.51 26.62 -28.70
CA VAL A 320 35.13 27.33 -27.47
C VAL A 320 34.21 28.50 -27.79
N MET A 321 33.04 28.49 -27.16
CA MET A 321 32.12 29.62 -27.07
C MET A 321 32.15 30.22 -25.66
N SER A 322 31.75 31.48 -25.53
CA SER A 322 31.62 32.17 -24.24
C SER A 322 30.30 32.92 -24.11
N ALA A 323 29.70 32.88 -22.92
CA ALA A 323 28.53 33.65 -22.54
C ALA A 323 28.68 34.22 -21.11
N THR A 324 28.09 35.38 -20.85
CA THR A 324 28.01 35.95 -19.50
C THR A 324 26.78 35.41 -18.79
N ILE A 325 26.92 34.98 -17.54
CA ILE A 325 25.86 34.43 -16.71
C ILE A 325 25.86 35.04 -15.31
N ASP A 326 24.67 35.22 -14.74
CA ASP A 326 24.50 35.89 -13.43
C ASP A 326 24.83 34.98 -12.25
N ASN A 327 24.59 33.67 -12.39
CA ASN A 327 24.87 32.67 -11.37
C ASN A 327 25.69 31.51 -11.98
N PRO A 328 27.03 31.58 -11.87
CA PRO A 328 27.97 30.55 -12.31
C PRO A 328 27.67 29.15 -11.76
N PRO A 329 27.71 28.09 -12.60
CA PRO A 329 27.65 26.72 -12.10
C PRO A 329 28.92 26.34 -11.34
N VAL A 330 28.80 25.38 -10.42
CA VAL A 330 29.93 24.89 -9.61
C VAL A 330 30.65 23.76 -10.35
N ARG A 331 31.97 23.65 -10.24
CA ARG A 331 32.82 22.70 -11.00
C ARG A 331 32.43 21.21 -10.89
N GLY A 332 31.56 20.84 -9.95
CA GLY A 332 31.02 19.48 -9.77
C GLY A 332 29.67 19.24 -10.44
N THR A 333 29.15 20.16 -11.25
CA THR A 333 27.83 20.02 -11.89
C THR A 333 27.92 19.74 -13.38
N TYR A 334 26.92 19.03 -13.90
CA TYR A 334 26.75 18.86 -15.34
C TYR A 334 25.92 19.99 -15.92
N LEU A 335 26.32 20.46 -17.09
CA LEU A 335 25.48 21.24 -17.99
C LEU A 335 24.98 20.32 -19.10
N TRP A 336 23.98 20.77 -19.84
CA TRP A 336 23.38 19.96 -20.90
C TRP A 336 23.17 20.80 -22.15
N GLN A 337 23.34 20.19 -23.31
CA GLN A 337 22.84 20.77 -24.55
C GLN A 337 21.45 20.18 -24.84
N HIS A 338 20.43 21.03 -24.72
CA HIS A 338 19.03 20.61 -24.72
C HIS A 338 18.59 20.00 -26.06
N ASP A 339 17.86 18.89 -25.99
CA ASP A 339 17.25 18.18 -27.13
C ASP A 339 18.25 17.78 -28.25
N VAL A 340 19.53 17.59 -27.90
CA VAL A 340 20.53 16.93 -28.76
C VAL A 340 20.86 15.59 -28.10
N ALA A 341 20.37 14.48 -28.65
CA ALA A 341 20.60 13.15 -28.06
C ALA A 341 22.09 12.88 -27.84
N ASP A 342 22.45 12.36 -26.66
CA ASP A 342 23.85 12.10 -26.34
C ASP A 342 24.33 10.85 -27.08
N ALA A 343 25.20 11.04 -28.07
CA ALA A 343 25.69 9.98 -28.93
C ALA A 343 26.38 8.83 -28.16
N ALA A 344 27.00 9.12 -27.00
CA ALA A 344 27.62 8.10 -26.16
C ALA A 344 26.60 7.17 -25.48
N THR A 345 25.32 7.53 -25.51
CA THR A 345 24.23 6.79 -24.89
C THR A 345 23.30 6.11 -25.88
N ALA A 346 23.73 5.97 -27.14
CA ALA A 346 23.01 5.18 -28.12
C ALA A 346 22.75 3.76 -27.59
N ILE A 347 21.50 3.29 -27.73
CA ILE A 347 21.08 1.96 -27.27
C ILE A 347 21.38 0.98 -28.40
N ALA A 348 22.25 0.00 -28.12
CA ALA A 348 22.59 -1.01 -29.11
C ALA A 348 21.41 -1.98 -29.35
N PRO A 349 21.27 -2.59 -30.55
CA PRO A 349 20.16 -3.48 -30.86
C PRO A 349 19.99 -4.67 -29.90
N ASP A 350 21.09 -5.19 -29.36
CA ASP A 350 21.14 -6.28 -28.36
C ASP A 350 20.87 -5.78 -26.92
N GLU A 351 20.81 -4.48 -26.72
CA GLU A 351 20.50 -3.86 -25.44
C GLU A 351 19.05 -3.39 -25.30
N VAL A 352 18.25 -3.47 -26.37
CA VAL A 352 16.86 -2.99 -26.32
C VAL A 352 16.07 -3.72 -25.22
N HIS A 353 15.44 -2.94 -24.35
CA HIS A 353 14.62 -3.44 -23.24
C HIS A 353 13.21 -2.82 -23.27
N PRO A 354 12.14 -3.55 -22.90
CA PRO A 354 10.77 -3.02 -22.96
C PRO A 354 10.56 -1.70 -22.23
N VAL A 355 11.20 -1.50 -21.07
CA VAL A 355 11.09 -0.26 -20.27
C VAL A 355 11.68 0.98 -20.92
N GLN A 356 12.50 0.83 -21.96
CA GLN A 356 13.05 1.94 -22.73
C GLN A 356 12.01 2.54 -23.70
N GLU A 357 10.86 1.89 -23.87
CA GLU A 357 9.74 2.34 -24.71
C GLU A 357 10.14 2.76 -26.14
N GLY A 358 11.14 2.09 -26.71
CA GLY A 358 11.65 2.36 -28.05
C GLY A 358 12.60 3.56 -28.16
N ALA A 359 13.12 4.06 -27.04
CA ALA A 359 14.20 5.05 -27.04
C ALA A 359 15.40 4.54 -27.85
N THR A 360 16.00 5.43 -28.64
CA THR A 360 17.22 5.12 -29.42
C THR A 360 18.49 5.52 -28.70
N HIS A 361 18.36 6.42 -27.72
CA HIS A 361 19.43 6.91 -26.85
C HIS A 361 18.87 6.97 -25.45
N ARG A 362 19.69 6.65 -24.45
CA ARG A 362 19.28 6.76 -23.06
C ARG A 362 19.14 8.23 -22.64
N LEU A 363 20.09 9.10 -23.00
CA LEU A 363 20.02 10.53 -22.69
C LEU A 363 19.48 11.34 -23.88
N PRO A 364 18.34 12.06 -23.72
CA PRO A 364 17.76 12.88 -24.78
C PRO A 364 18.46 14.23 -24.99
N SER A 365 19.44 14.57 -24.15
CA SER A 365 20.25 15.78 -24.24
C SER A 365 21.71 15.45 -23.97
N THR A 366 22.62 16.16 -24.63
CA THR A 366 24.05 15.85 -24.58
C THR A 366 24.64 16.43 -23.31
N ARG A 367 25.34 15.61 -22.53
CA ARG A 367 25.99 16.07 -21.32
C ARG A 367 27.22 16.92 -21.65
N ILE A 368 27.41 18.00 -20.91
CA ILE A 368 28.58 18.88 -20.99
C ILE A 368 29.33 18.77 -19.66
N TYR A 369 30.56 18.28 -19.71
CA TYR A 369 31.38 17.91 -18.55
C TYR A 369 32.21 19.10 -18.05
N PRO A 370 32.50 19.19 -16.74
CA PRO A 370 33.41 20.22 -16.24
C PRO A 370 34.84 20.04 -16.77
N ALA A 371 35.47 21.13 -17.18
CA ALA A 371 36.88 21.22 -17.54
C ALA A 371 37.70 21.89 -16.44
N ALA A 372 39.00 21.63 -16.42
CA ALA A 372 40.00 22.32 -15.62
C ALA A 372 40.44 23.66 -16.23
N SER A 373 40.31 23.84 -17.54
CA SER A 373 40.70 25.07 -18.23
C SER A 373 39.97 25.24 -19.56
N ILE A 374 40.09 26.44 -20.15
CA ILE A 374 39.59 26.71 -21.52
C ILE A 374 40.32 25.84 -22.56
N ALA A 375 41.62 25.60 -22.37
CA ALA A 375 42.41 24.77 -23.29
C ALA A 375 41.88 23.33 -23.37
N GLU A 376 41.45 22.76 -22.25
CA GLU A 376 40.88 21.41 -22.22
C GLU A 376 39.57 21.30 -23.01
N ILE A 377 38.78 22.38 -23.10
CA ILE A 377 37.57 22.41 -23.93
C ILE A 377 37.94 22.27 -25.41
N GLU A 378 39.00 22.95 -25.84
CA GLU A 378 39.49 22.89 -27.23
C GLU A 378 40.07 21.51 -27.56
N GLU A 379 40.81 20.90 -26.63
CA GLU A 379 41.45 19.59 -26.82
C GLU A 379 40.46 18.42 -26.78
N SER A 380 39.30 18.59 -26.15
CA SER A 380 38.28 17.53 -26.00
C SER A 380 37.36 17.47 -27.21
N ALA A 381 37.63 16.51 -28.11
CA ALA A 381 36.85 16.30 -29.33
C ALA A 381 35.71 15.28 -29.17
N ASP A 382 35.85 14.37 -28.20
CA ASP A 382 34.98 13.22 -27.93
C ASP A 382 33.81 13.55 -27.00
N VAL A 383 33.99 14.51 -26.08
CA VAL A 383 32.95 14.97 -25.16
C VAL A 383 32.85 16.49 -25.16
N LEU A 384 31.66 17.01 -24.84
CA LEU A 384 31.46 18.44 -24.64
C LEU A 384 31.96 18.85 -23.26
N LYS A 385 32.60 20.01 -23.15
CA LYS A 385 33.10 20.53 -21.88
C LYS A 385 32.74 21.98 -21.60
N TRP A 386 32.75 22.35 -20.33
CA TRP A 386 32.52 23.71 -19.86
C TRP A 386 33.54 24.14 -18.78
N TYR A 387 33.83 25.42 -18.71
CA TYR A 387 34.67 26.06 -17.70
C TYR A 387 34.09 27.42 -17.34
N VAL A 388 34.24 27.88 -16.10
CA VAL A 388 33.75 29.20 -15.68
C VAL A 388 34.87 30.01 -15.04
N SER A 389 34.95 31.30 -15.40
CA SER A 389 35.87 32.27 -14.80
C SER A 389 35.12 33.56 -14.51
N GLY A 390 34.93 33.87 -13.22
CA GLY A 390 34.04 34.96 -12.81
C GLY A 390 32.61 34.67 -13.27
N THR A 391 32.01 35.60 -14.01
CA THR A 391 30.66 35.46 -14.59
C THR A 391 30.67 34.97 -16.04
N THR A 392 31.84 34.64 -16.61
CA THR A 392 31.93 34.15 -17.99
C THR A 392 31.99 32.64 -18.01
N LEU A 393 30.99 32.02 -18.63
CA LEU A 393 30.92 30.61 -18.94
C LEU A 393 31.54 30.36 -20.32
N TYR A 394 32.52 29.46 -20.38
CA TYR A 394 33.15 28.95 -21.58
C TYR A 394 32.67 27.51 -21.80
N PHE A 395 32.32 27.15 -23.03
CA PHE A 395 31.80 25.81 -23.30
C PHE A 395 31.95 25.43 -24.78
N SER A 396 31.89 24.14 -25.06
CA SER A 396 31.72 23.60 -26.42
C SER A 396 30.29 23.12 -26.63
N ILE A 397 29.82 23.15 -27.88
CA ILE A 397 28.54 22.57 -28.30
C ILE A 397 28.74 21.45 -29.32
N ALA A 398 27.72 20.61 -29.51
CA ALA A 398 27.68 19.59 -30.55
C ALA A 398 27.81 20.23 -31.94
N ALA A 399 28.61 19.62 -32.80
CA ALA A 399 28.88 20.16 -34.13
C ALA A 399 27.60 20.27 -34.97
N GLY A 400 27.42 21.40 -35.67
CA GLY A 400 26.27 21.63 -36.54
C GLY A 400 24.95 21.97 -35.83
N THR A 401 25.00 22.21 -34.51
CA THR A 401 23.83 22.63 -33.72
C THR A 401 23.82 24.15 -33.50
N ASP A 402 22.67 24.69 -33.09
CA ASP A 402 22.45 26.11 -32.85
C ASP A 402 21.85 26.34 -31.46
N LEU A 403 22.31 27.39 -30.76
CA LEU A 403 21.91 27.67 -29.37
C LEU A 403 20.50 28.23 -29.23
N ALA A 404 19.91 28.81 -30.27
CA ALA A 404 18.53 29.31 -30.20
C ALA A 404 17.52 28.15 -30.16
N THR A 405 17.86 27.02 -30.78
CA THR A 405 17.04 25.79 -30.81
C THR A 405 17.47 24.74 -29.79
N HIS A 406 18.78 24.60 -29.56
CA HIS A 406 19.41 23.65 -28.66
C HIS A 406 20.29 24.39 -27.63
N PRO A 407 19.68 25.14 -26.71
CA PRO A 407 20.43 25.94 -25.75
C PRO A 407 21.29 25.07 -24.85
N VAL A 408 22.38 25.67 -24.35
CA VAL A 408 23.07 25.13 -23.19
C VAL A 408 22.25 25.45 -21.96
N VAL A 409 21.93 24.43 -21.17
CA VAL A 409 21.06 24.55 -20.00
C VAL A 409 21.81 24.21 -18.72
N ILE A 410 21.55 25.02 -17.71
CA ILE A 410 22.05 24.86 -16.35
C ILE A 410 20.87 24.44 -15.48
N PRO A 411 20.84 23.20 -14.94
CA PRO A 411 19.80 22.77 -13.99
C PRO A 411 19.76 23.70 -12.78
N ARG A 412 18.57 24.13 -12.35
CA ARG A 412 18.46 25.13 -11.26
C ARG A 412 17.44 24.86 -10.16
N ARG A 413 16.36 24.13 -10.42
CA ARG A 413 15.27 23.98 -9.42
C ARG A 413 14.90 22.53 -9.20
N THR A 414 14.57 22.20 -7.96
CA THR A 414 13.96 20.93 -7.57
C THR A 414 12.46 21.16 -7.36
N VAL A 415 11.63 20.33 -7.97
CA VAL A 415 10.19 20.28 -7.67
C VAL A 415 10.01 19.52 -6.36
N ALA A 416 9.22 20.08 -5.45
CA ALA A 416 9.00 19.49 -4.14
C ALA A 416 7.56 19.74 -3.69
N ALA A 417 7.19 19.08 -2.60
CA ALA A 417 6.05 19.44 -1.80
C ALA A 417 6.46 20.34 -0.62
N SER A 418 5.65 21.36 -0.34
CA SER A 418 5.79 22.15 0.90
C SER A 418 5.14 21.49 2.12
N GLU A 419 4.15 20.61 1.92
CA GLU A 419 3.49 19.84 2.97
C GLU A 419 3.28 18.40 2.51
N GLY A 420 3.45 17.41 3.40
CA GLY A 420 3.14 16.02 3.09
C GLY A 420 1.65 15.81 2.76
N GLY A 421 1.33 14.74 2.02
CA GLY A 421 -0.03 14.49 1.56
C GLY A 421 -0.12 13.34 0.58
N SER A 422 -1.28 13.21 -0.09
CA SER A 422 -1.49 12.19 -1.12
C SER A 422 -1.47 12.83 -2.51
N ILE A 423 -0.67 12.26 -3.41
CA ILE A 423 -0.53 12.75 -4.78
C ILE A 423 -0.47 11.59 -5.79
N GLU A 424 -1.12 11.79 -6.93
CA GLU A 424 -0.90 10.98 -8.13
C GLU A 424 -0.31 11.82 -9.25
N VAL A 425 0.84 11.44 -9.79
CA VAL A 425 1.44 12.09 -10.98
C VAL A 425 1.50 11.10 -12.14
N ARG A 426 0.98 11.49 -13.31
CA ARG A 426 0.96 10.63 -14.50
C ARG A 426 1.42 11.33 -15.77
N ASN A 427 2.22 10.65 -16.58
CA ASN A 427 2.58 11.07 -17.95
C ASN A 427 3.27 12.45 -18.02
N VAL A 428 4.19 12.73 -17.09
CA VAL A 428 4.92 14.01 -17.03
C VAL A 428 6.42 13.74 -17.03
N ARG A 429 7.18 14.54 -17.78
CA ARG A 429 8.65 14.52 -17.74
C ARG A 429 9.18 15.75 -17.03
N PHE A 430 9.99 15.56 -16.00
CA PHE A 430 10.73 16.60 -15.29
C PHE A 430 12.17 16.60 -15.80
N LEU A 431 12.54 17.64 -16.55
CA LEU A 431 13.87 17.80 -17.13
C LEU A 431 14.64 18.89 -16.39
N TYR A 432 15.90 18.60 -16.09
CA TYR A 432 16.81 19.48 -15.37
C TYR A 432 16.30 19.84 -13.97
N SER A 433 15.46 18.98 -13.40
CA SER A 433 14.85 19.13 -12.09
C SER A 433 14.91 17.82 -11.34
N GLY A 434 15.23 17.86 -10.04
CA GLY A 434 14.91 16.75 -9.15
C GLY A 434 13.44 16.80 -8.72
N LEU A 435 12.91 15.67 -8.28
CA LEU A 435 11.56 15.53 -7.73
C LEU A 435 11.67 15.03 -6.28
N LEU A 436 11.28 15.87 -5.32
CA LEU A 436 11.30 15.55 -3.90
C LEU A 436 9.89 15.25 -3.38
N LEU A 437 9.68 13.99 -2.97
CA LEU A 437 8.39 13.45 -2.50
C LEU A 437 8.32 13.40 -0.96
N GLY A 438 9.07 14.27 -0.27
CA GLY A 438 9.23 14.21 1.18
C GLY A 438 7.89 14.12 1.93
N GLY A 439 7.67 13.04 2.68
CA GLY A 439 6.44 12.83 3.44
C GLY A 439 5.15 12.65 2.61
N MET A 440 5.28 12.33 1.32
CA MET A 440 4.15 12.05 0.43
C MET A 440 3.72 10.58 0.44
N HIS A 441 2.47 10.34 0.04
CA HIS A 441 1.87 9.04 -0.24
C HIS A 441 1.25 9.05 -1.65
N GLY A 442 1.04 7.89 -2.27
CA GLY A 442 0.33 7.79 -3.55
C GLY A 442 1.15 7.16 -4.67
N MET A 443 1.19 7.79 -5.86
CA MET A 443 1.75 7.14 -7.04
C MET A 443 2.41 8.08 -8.05
N LEU A 444 3.51 7.63 -8.64
CA LEU A 444 4.04 8.10 -9.91
C LEU A 444 3.81 7.03 -10.97
N GLU A 445 3.27 7.40 -12.13
CA GLU A 445 3.07 6.47 -13.25
C GLU A 445 3.50 7.10 -14.57
N ASN A 446 4.42 6.44 -15.30
CA ASN A 446 4.96 6.98 -16.54
C ASN A 446 5.50 8.42 -16.36
N VAL A 447 6.37 8.56 -15.35
CA VAL A 447 7.01 9.83 -14.99
C VAL A 447 8.51 9.68 -15.17
N SER A 448 9.11 10.58 -15.95
CA SER A 448 10.56 10.64 -16.13
C SER A 448 11.13 11.83 -15.37
N VAL A 449 12.21 11.64 -14.63
CA VAL A 449 12.91 12.71 -13.89
C VAL A 449 14.40 12.60 -14.15
N GLY A 450 15.04 13.67 -14.61
CA GLY A 450 16.46 13.56 -14.90
C GLY A 450 17.18 14.79 -15.39
N MET A 451 18.47 14.59 -15.71
CA MET A 451 19.43 15.63 -16.12
C MET A 451 19.61 16.71 -15.04
N THR A 452 19.52 16.33 -13.77
CA THR A 452 19.57 17.21 -12.61
C THR A 452 20.90 17.11 -11.87
N ASN A 453 21.24 18.17 -11.12
CA ASN A 453 22.41 18.20 -10.23
C ASN A 453 22.03 17.98 -8.75
N ALA A 454 20.86 17.38 -8.50
CA ALA A 454 20.34 17.10 -7.17
C ALA A 454 21.01 15.85 -6.54
N ALA A 455 20.76 15.64 -5.24
CA ALA A 455 21.20 14.42 -4.55
C ALA A 455 20.46 13.15 -5.03
N GLY A 456 19.34 13.30 -5.72
CA GLY A 456 18.65 12.21 -6.40
C GLY A 456 17.75 12.79 -7.49
N ALA A 457 17.56 12.07 -8.61
CA ALA A 457 16.57 12.50 -9.59
C ALA A 457 15.17 12.42 -8.98
N VAL A 458 14.82 11.29 -8.36
CA VAL A 458 13.63 11.14 -7.53
C VAL A 458 14.06 10.88 -6.09
N ARG A 459 13.62 11.74 -5.17
CA ARG A 459 13.86 11.60 -3.73
C ARG A 459 12.60 11.25 -2.99
N TYR A 460 12.63 10.19 -2.19
CA TYR A 460 11.48 9.64 -1.45
C TYR A 460 11.71 9.61 0.06
N ASP A 461 12.23 10.70 0.61
CA ASP A 461 12.60 10.80 2.01
C ASP A 461 11.37 10.82 2.93
N GLY A 462 11.28 9.89 3.88
CA GLY A 462 10.11 9.75 4.75
C GLY A 462 8.79 9.47 4.03
N THR A 463 8.86 8.94 2.80
CA THR A 463 7.70 8.61 1.95
C THR A 463 7.26 7.16 2.23
N THR A 464 6.02 6.93 2.65
CA THR A 464 5.46 5.57 2.84
C THR A 464 4.28 5.33 1.90
N ASP A 465 3.94 4.06 1.66
CA ASP A 465 2.78 3.67 0.84
C ASP A 465 2.78 4.33 -0.55
N PHE A 466 3.94 4.32 -1.20
CA PHE A 466 4.15 5.01 -2.48
C PHE A 466 4.55 4.02 -3.58
N LEU A 467 3.82 4.05 -4.70
CA LEU A 467 4.09 3.26 -5.90
C LEU A 467 4.71 4.11 -7.00
N MET A 468 5.83 3.68 -7.57
CA MET A 468 6.37 4.24 -8.81
C MET A 468 6.31 3.16 -9.88
N ARG A 469 5.57 3.42 -10.96
CA ARG A 469 5.34 2.44 -12.02
C ARG A 469 5.74 2.99 -13.38
N ARG A 470 6.62 2.26 -14.09
CA ARG A 470 7.17 2.68 -15.39
C ARG A 470 7.77 4.09 -15.30
N CYS A 471 8.45 4.38 -14.20
CA CYS A 471 9.11 5.66 -13.98
C CYS A 471 10.57 5.59 -14.41
N GLU A 472 11.11 6.72 -14.85
CA GLU A 472 12.48 6.84 -15.36
C GLU A 472 13.26 7.84 -14.49
N ALA A 473 14.45 7.47 -14.05
CA ALA A 473 15.35 8.32 -13.27
C ALA A 473 16.73 8.37 -13.90
N PHE A 474 17.15 9.52 -14.45
CA PHE A 474 18.27 9.51 -15.37
C PHE A 474 19.19 10.71 -15.32
N GLY A 475 20.45 10.50 -15.69
CA GLY A 475 21.41 11.58 -15.87
C GLY A 475 21.64 12.45 -14.64
N CYS A 476 21.41 11.93 -13.43
CA CYS A 476 21.60 12.66 -12.19
C CYS A 476 23.10 12.80 -11.85
N SER A 477 23.50 13.91 -11.23
CA SER A 477 24.85 14.06 -10.67
C SER A 477 25.10 13.20 -9.43
N ASN A 478 24.06 12.54 -8.92
CA ASN A 478 24.14 11.56 -7.85
C ASN A 478 23.27 10.35 -8.22
N ASP A 479 22.35 9.93 -7.34
CA ASP A 479 21.52 8.74 -7.56
C ASP A 479 20.34 9.01 -8.49
N GLY A 480 19.81 7.96 -9.11
CA GLY A 480 18.53 7.99 -9.81
C GLY A 480 17.37 8.10 -8.81
N PHE A 481 17.06 6.99 -8.15
CA PHE A 481 16.08 6.93 -7.05
C PHE A 481 16.82 6.92 -5.71
N ASN A 482 16.57 7.92 -4.86
CA ASN A 482 17.23 8.06 -3.56
C ASN A 482 16.22 8.18 -2.42
N GLY A 483 16.39 7.41 -1.37
CA GLY A 483 15.60 7.56 -0.15
C GLY A 483 16.44 7.59 1.12
N HIS A 484 16.12 8.55 1.98
CA HIS A 484 16.56 8.59 3.37
C HIS A 484 15.37 8.49 4.33
N GLY A 485 15.57 7.75 5.42
CA GLY A 485 14.52 7.47 6.40
C GLY A 485 15.01 7.57 7.83
N THR A 486 14.18 8.10 8.72
CA THR A 486 14.44 8.06 10.16
C THR A 486 13.52 7.05 10.84
N SER A 487 13.78 6.68 12.09
CA SER A 487 12.86 5.81 12.83
C SER A 487 11.46 6.43 13.04
N ALA A 488 11.36 7.77 13.04
CA ALA A 488 10.10 8.49 13.20
C ALA A 488 9.39 8.76 11.85
N ALA A 489 10.16 8.77 10.76
CA ALA A 489 9.67 8.97 9.39
C ALA A 489 10.43 8.00 8.47
N PRO A 490 10.09 6.70 8.48
CA PRO A 490 10.70 5.72 7.58
C PRO A 490 10.22 5.97 6.14
N SER A 491 10.94 5.41 5.17
CA SER A 491 10.41 5.32 3.80
C SER A 491 10.07 3.87 3.48
N ASP A 492 8.94 3.66 2.82
CA ASP A 492 8.53 2.35 2.28
C ASP A 492 7.88 2.56 0.91
N ILE A 493 8.56 2.13 -0.14
CA ILE A 493 8.14 2.36 -1.51
C ILE A 493 8.20 1.10 -2.37
N VAL A 494 7.39 1.10 -3.42
CA VAL A 494 7.37 0.06 -4.46
C VAL A 494 7.77 0.65 -5.80
N LEU A 495 8.73 0.03 -6.48
CA LEU A 495 9.13 0.33 -7.85
C LEU A 495 8.66 -0.80 -8.77
N GLU A 496 7.91 -0.50 -9.82
CA GLU A 496 7.44 -1.48 -10.80
C GLU A 496 7.87 -1.05 -12.21
N ASP A 497 8.69 -1.88 -12.86
CA ASP A 497 9.18 -1.63 -14.22
C ASP A 497 9.84 -0.26 -14.42
N CYS A 498 10.51 0.25 -13.37
CA CYS A 498 11.23 1.51 -13.43
C CYS A 498 12.58 1.38 -14.15
N TRP A 499 13.05 2.48 -14.73
CA TRP A 499 14.31 2.56 -15.47
C TRP A 499 15.22 3.62 -14.85
N ALA A 500 16.38 3.22 -14.33
CA ALA A 500 17.38 4.15 -13.83
C ALA A 500 18.68 4.05 -14.64
N HIS A 501 19.16 5.16 -15.20
CA HIS A 501 20.35 5.10 -16.04
C HIS A 501 21.19 6.38 -16.14
N ASP A 502 22.48 6.17 -16.44
CA ASP A 502 23.48 7.23 -16.62
C ASP A 502 23.56 8.19 -15.41
N ASN A 503 23.18 7.72 -14.22
CA ASN A 503 23.33 8.42 -12.95
C ASN A 503 24.77 8.27 -12.45
N SER A 504 25.27 9.28 -11.72
CA SER A 504 26.69 9.34 -11.34
C SER A 504 27.03 8.43 -10.17
N ASP A 505 26.07 8.16 -9.29
CA ASP A 505 26.21 7.21 -8.20
C ASP A 505 25.29 6.02 -8.45
N ASP A 506 24.28 5.77 -7.62
CA ASP A 506 23.45 4.58 -7.76
C ASP A 506 22.24 4.80 -8.69
N GLY A 507 21.80 3.77 -9.41
CA GLY A 507 20.51 3.80 -10.11
C GLY A 507 19.35 3.87 -9.10
N GLU A 508 19.46 3.09 -8.03
CA GLU A 508 18.62 3.22 -6.83
C GLU A 508 19.46 2.98 -5.58
N SER A 509 19.26 3.84 -4.58
CA SER A 509 19.82 3.68 -3.25
C SER A 509 18.80 4.04 -2.17
N CYS A 510 18.60 3.12 -1.24
CA CYS A 510 17.79 3.32 -0.05
C CYS A 510 18.67 3.28 1.19
N HIS A 511 18.49 4.24 2.10
CA HIS A 511 19.35 4.43 3.25
C HIS A 511 18.61 4.28 4.59
N GLU A 512 19.35 3.98 5.66
CA GLU A 512 18.85 4.03 7.04
C GLU A 512 17.57 3.21 7.32
N HIS A 513 16.42 3.88 7.53
CA HIS A 513 15.12 3.24 7.81
C HIS A 513 14.25 3.11 6.57
N CYS A 514 14.85 3.10 5.38
CA CYS A 514 14.15 2.87 4.13
C CYS A 514 13.98 1.38 3.82
N ALA A 515 12.81 1.05 3.27
CA ALA A 515 12.49 -0.22 2.65
C ALA A 515 12.08 0.02 1.19
N VAL A 516 12.65 -0.75 0.27
CA VAL A 516 12.30 -0.70 -1.16
C VAL A 516 11.92 -2.09 -1.64
N THR A 517 10.80 -2.19 -2.35
CA THR A 517 10.45 -3.37 -3.14
C THR A 517 10.46 -3.01 -4.61
N SER A 518 11.36 -3.60 -5.39
CA SER A 518 11.42 -3.40 -6.84
C SER A 518 11.02 -4.67 -7.59
N ARG A 519 10.13 -4.52 -8.59
CA ARG A 519 9.60 -5.60 -9.44
C ARG A 519 9.83 -5.25 -10.90
N GLY A 520 10.60 -6.06 -11.61
CA GLY A 520 11.01 -5.77 -12.98
C GLY A 520 11.92 -4.54 -13.05
N GLY A 521 11.99 -3.91 -14.22
CA GLY A 521 12.80 -2.70 -14.40
C GLY A 521 14.26 -2.93 -14.79
N LEU A 522 14.94 -1.83 -15.09
CA LEU A 522 16.28 -1.79 -15.66
C LEU A 522 17.14 -0.73 -14.97
N TYR A 523 18.33 -1.10 -14.51
CA TYR A 523 19.26 -0.23 -13.81
C TYR A 523 20.62 -0.31 -14.50
N GLU A 524 20.91 0.63 -15.39
CA GLU A 524 22.03 0.51 -16.33
C GLU A 524 22.91 1.74 -16.48
N TYR A 525 24.19 1.55 -16.78
CA TYR A 525 25.13 2.66 -17.02
C TYR A 525 25.24 3.67 -15.86
N ASN A 526 24.90 3.27 -14.64
CA ASN A 526 25.08 4.08 -13.45
C ASN A 526 26.48 3.84 -12.83
N GLY A 527 26.82 4.61 -11.80
CA GLY A 527 27.97 4.34 -10.93
C GLY A 527 27.83 2.97 -10.25
N ASN A 528 26.67 2.67 -9.68
CA ASN A 528 26.21 1.30 -9.41
C ASN A 528 24.72 1.15 -9.73
N GLY A 529 24.22 -0.07 -9.88
CA GLY A 529 22.82 -0.36 -10.23
C GLY A 529 21.87 -0.12 -9.07
N CYS A 530 21.64 -1.14 -8.24
CA CYS A 530 20.77 -1.06 -7.06
C CYS A 530 21.56 -1.31 -5.77
N THR A 531 21.54 -0.35 -4.85
CA THR A 531 22.46 -0.30 -3.71
C THR A 531 21.75 0.08 -2.41
N PRO A 532 21.07 -0.84 -1.70
CA PRO A 532 20.65 -0.55 -0.32
C PRO A 532 21.88 -0.30 0.55
N ALA A 533 21.87 0.80 1.30
CA ALA A 533 23.02 1.24 2.06
C ALA A 533 22.69 1.65 3.52
N SER A 534 23.68 1.60 4.40
CA SER A 534 23.65 2.24 5.74
C SER A 534 22.39 1.99 6.57
N GLY A 535 21.86 0.76 6.55
CA GLY A 535 20.64 0.33 7.25
C GLY A 535 19.46 0.01 6.34
N GLY A 536 19.49 0.52 5.10
CA GLY A 536 18.43 0.36 4.11
C GLY A 536 18.20 -1.11 3.73
N ARG A 537 16.96 -1.43 3.37
CA ARG A 537 16.54 -2.79 3.03
C ARG A 537 15.86 -2.81 1.68
N ALA A 538 16.30 -3.69 0.80
CA ALA A 538 15.68 -3.80 -0.50
C ALA A 538 15.36 -5.26 -0.89
N SER A 539 14.24 -5.42 -1.58
CA SER A 539 13.84 -6.68 -2.20
C SER A 539 13.61 -6.45 -3.69
N TYR A 540 14.41 -7.12 -4.52
CA TYR A 540 14.40 -7.03 -5.98
C TYR A 540 13.85 -8.32 -6.57
N TYR A 541 12.85 -8.22 -7.44
CA TYR A 541 12.18 -9.34 -8.11
C TYR A 541 12.23 -9.16 -9.62
N GLY A 542 12.97 -10.01 -10.34
CA GLY A 542 13.05 -9.95 -11.80
C GLY A 542 13.72 -8.68 -12.35
N VAL A 543 14.51 -7.98 -11.52
CA VAL A 543 15.17 -6.72 -11.88
C VAL A 543 16.40 -7.00 -12.74
N THR A 544 16.65 -6.15 -13.75
CA THR A 544 17.88 -6.22 -14.55
C THR A 544 18.83 -5.07 -14.20
N ALA A 545 20.07 -5.39 -13.84
CA ALA A 545 21.15 -4.42 -13.66
C ALA A 545 22.30 -4.70 -14.63
N ARG A 546 22.70 -3.72 -15.43
CA ARG A 546 23.78 -3.95 -16.41
C ARG A 546 24.70 -2.77 -16.65
N LYS A 547 25.97 -3.08 -16.99
CA LYS A 547 26.96 -2.07 -17.43
C LYS A 547 27.12 -0.88 -16.47
N ASN A 548 26.89 -1.11 -15.18
CA ASN A 548 27.20 -0.14 -14.14
C ASN A 548 28.71 -0.24 -13.86
N LEU A 549 29.44 0.86 -14.06
CA LEU A 549 30.90 0.86 -14.13
C LEU A 549 31.49 2.15 -13.55
N PRO A 550 32.65 2.08 -12.88
CA PRO A 550 33.33 3.28 -12.37
C PRO A 550 34.08 4.05 -13.45
N GLY A 551 34.25 3.45 -14.64
CA GLY A 551 34.97 4.04 -15.76
C GLY A 551 34.15 5.02 -16.59
N HIS A 552 32.86 5.20 -16.27
CA HIS A 552 32.03 6.20 -16.94
C HIS A 552 32.54 7.60 -16.59
N ALA A 553 32.59 8.49 -17.58
CA ALA A 553 33.16 9.82 -17.40
C ALA A 553 32.46 10.66 -16.31
N TRP A 554 31.22 10.32 -15.96
CA TRP A 554 30.38 11.02 -14.99
C TRP A 554 30.33 10.38 -13.59
N THR A 555 30.78 9.15 -13.41
CA THR A 555 30.62 8.47 -12.11
C THR A 555 31.69 8.86 -11.11
N GLY A 556 32.82 9.41 -11.60
CA GLY A 556 34.04 9.59 -10.83
C GLY A 556 34.73 8.25 -10.55
N SER A 557 36.03 8.28 -10.27
CA SER A 557 36.85 7.07 -10.12
C SER A 557 36.64 6.31 -8.80
N THR A 558 35.71 6.75 -7.94
CA THR A 558 35.50 6.20 -6.58
C THR A 558 34.35 5.21 -6.50
N ARG A 559 33.60 4.99 -7.59
CA ARG A 559 32.48 4.03 -7.60
C ARG A 559 32.99 2.61 -7.79
N GLU A 560 32.14 1.64 -7.48
CA GLU A 560 32.52 0.23 -7.57
C GLU A 560 32.04 -0.39 -8.89
N GLY A 561 30.96 0.09 -9.48
CA GLY A 561 30.36 -0.50 -10.67
C GLY A 561 29.59 -1.77 -10.36
N THR A 562 28.84 -1.82 -9.25
CA THR A 562 28.08 -3.03 -8.91
C THR A 562 26.75 -3.09 -9.64
N GLY A 563 26.26 -4.28 -9.97
CA GLY A 563 24.87 -4.47 -10.42
C GLY A 563 23.89 -4.34 -9.26
N PHE A 564 24.04 -5.21 -8.26
CA PHE A 564 23.29 -5.18 -7.00
C PHE A 564 24.26 -5.20 -5.82
N SER A 565 24.10 -4.32 -4.83
CA SER A 565 25.01 -4.32 -3.67
C SER A 565 24.38 -3.90 -2.35
N ALA A 566 24.61 -4.67 -1.28
CA ALA A 566 24.31 -4.20 0.08
C ALA A 566 25.55 -3.60 0.71
N GLN A 567 25.52 -2.30 1.03
CA GLN A 567 26.71 -1.54 1.46
C GLN A 567 26.54 -0.84 2.80
N GLY A 568 27.64 -0.72 3.57
CA GLY A 568 27.68 0.07 4.80
C GLY A 568 26.84 -0.50 5.96
N ALA A 569 27.23 -0.18 7.20
CA ALA A 569 26.44 -0.48 8.40
C ALA A 569 25.85 0.82 8.94
N ALA A 570 24.58 0.82 9.35
CA ALA A 570 23.97 1.99 9.95
C ALA A 570 24.62 2.31 11.31
N THR A 571 24.85 3.59 11.60
CA THR A 571 25.21 4.06 12.95
C THR A 571 24.10 3.79 13.98
N SER A 572 22.86 3.63 13.54
CA SER A 572 21.69 3.32 14.36
C SER A 572 21.59 1.84 14.78
N GLY A 573 22.44 0.96 14.25
CA GLY A 573 22.36 -0.49 14.46
C GLY A 573 21.38 -1.22 13.54
N ALA A 574 20.69 -0.52 12.63
CA ALA A 574 19.92 -1.15 11.56
C ALA A 574 20.86 -1.91 10.60
N GLN A 575 20.50 -3.16 10.28
CA GLN A 575 21.24 -3.98 9.32
C GLN A 575 20.77 -3.68 7.90
N THR A 576 21.71 -3.29 7.04
CA THR A 576 21.50 -3.24 5.58
C THR A 576 21.25 -4.65 5.07
N ALA A 577 20.19 -4.85 4.28
CA ALA A 577 19.82 -6.16 3.77
C ALA A 577 19.32 -6.08 2.33
N MET A 578 19.57 -7.14 1.57
CA MET A 578 19.18 -7.23 0.17
C MET A 578 18.71 -8.64 -0.18
N LEU A 579 17.50 -8.75 -0.71
CA LEU A 579 17.00 -9.95 -1.36
C LEU A 579 16.94 -9.71 -2.86
N CYS A 580 17.62 -10.52 -3.65
CA CYS A 580 17.44 -10.56 -5.09
C CYS A 580 16.78 -11.90 -5.45
N GLN A 581 15.68 -11.87 -6.18
CA GLN A 581 15.00 -13.06 -6.69
C GLN A 581 14.79 -12.95 -8.20
N GLY A 582 15.26 -13.95 -8.95
CA GLY A 582 15.14 -13.97 -10.41
C GLY A 582 15.78 -12.77 -11.13
N CYS A 583 16.69 -12.05 -10.47
CA CYS A 583 17.31 -10.84 -11.01
C CYS A 583 18.43 -11.18 -12.02
N HIS A 584 18.71 -10.25 -12.94
CA HIS A 584 19.74 -10.40 -13.96
C HIS A 584 20.82 -9.32 -13.80
N ALA A 585 22.08 -9.73 -13.62
CA ALA A 585 23.23 -8.84 -13.51
C ALA A 585 24.24 -9.15 -14.62
N THR A 586 24.52 -8.20 -15.51
CA THR A 586 25.46 -8.43 -16.62
C THR A 586 26.32 -7.23 -17.00
N GLY A 587 27.59 -7.46 -17.36
CA GLY A 587 28.49 -6.39 -17.82
C GLY A 587 28.89 -5.37 -16.75
N ASN A 588 28.66 -5.65 -15.46
CA ASN A 588 29.05 -4.77 -14.35
C ASN A 588 30.49 -5.08 -13.90
N SER A 589 31.11 -4.19 -13.12
CA SER A 589 32.37 -4.52 -12.41
C SER A 589 32.15 -5.65 -11.41
N THR A 590 31.04 -5.65 -10.69
CA THR A 590 30.61 -6.79 -9.88
C THR A 590 29.12 -7.01 -9.99
N GLY A 591 28.66 -8.21 -10.31
CA GLY A 591 27.24 -8.49 -10.52
C GLY A 591 26.42 -8.34 -9.25
N ILE A 592 26.62 -9.20 -8.25
CA ILE A 592 25.94 -9.14 -6.95
C ILE A 592 26.95 -9.11 -5.81
N ARG A 593 26.84 -8.12 -4.91
CA ARG A 593 27.82 -7.90 -3.84
C ARG A 593 27.19 -7.65 -2.46
N THR A 594 27.95 -7.95 -1.41
CA THR A 594 27.74 -7.38 -0.07
C THR A 594 29.05 -7.04 0.62
N THR A 595 29.11 -5.92 1.34
CA THR A 595 30.26 -5.59 2.22
C THR A 595 30.07 -6.08 3.64
N LEU A 596 28.94 -6.71 3.94
CA LEU A 596 28.55 -7.10 5.30
C LEU A 596 28.80 -8.59 5.55
N THR A 597 28.73 -8.99 6.81
CA THR A 597 28.92 -10.39 7.23
C THR A 597 27.72 -11.27 6.92
N THR A 598 26.51 -10.69 6.91
CA THR A 598 25.21 -11.34 6.67
C THR A 598 24.23 -10.34 6.04
N GLY A 599 23.16 -10.84 5.39
CA GLY A 599 22.03 -9.99 4.97
C GLY A 599 21.75 -9.92 3.47
N THR A 600 22.56 -10.56 2.62
CA THR A 600 22.34 -10.60 1.17
C THR A 600 22.06 -12.01 0.66
N ILE A 601 20.89 -12.19 0.03
CA ILE A 601 20.43 -13.47 -0.51
C ILE A 601 20.08 -13.28 -1.99
N ALA A 602 20.67 -14.11 -2.85
CA ALA A 602 20.36 -14.18 -4.27
C ALA A 602 19.69 -15.52 -4.58
N VAL A 603 18.40 -15.48 -4.96
CA VAL A 603 17.58 -16.65 -5.27
C VAL A 603 17.32 -16.69 -6.77
N GLU A 604 17.76 -17.75 -7.45
CA GLU A 604 17.58 -17.94 -8.91
C GLU A 604 18.02 -16.75 -9.76
N CYS A 605 18.98 -15.95 -9.28
CA CYS A 605 19.52 -14.82 -10.01
C CYS A 605 20.52 -15.30 -11.07
N THR A 606 20.63 -14.55 -12.16
CA THR A 606 21.64 -14.77 -13.19
C THR A 606 22.65 -13.63 -13.12
N SER A 607 23.88 -13.94 -12.72
CA SER A 607 25.01 -13.01 -12.73
C SER A 607 26.07 -13.54 -13.69
N VAL A 608 26.23 -12.90 -14.85
CA VAL A 608 27.12 -13.36 -15.92
C VAL A 608 27.78 -12.20 -16.67
N ASP A 609 28.96 -12.44 -17.22
CA ASP A 609 29.72 -11.46 -18.02
C ASP A 609 30.04 -10.17 -17.23
N ASN A 610 30.08 -10.26 -15.90
CA ASN A 610 30.62 -9.22 -15.04
C ASN A 610 32.12 -9.45 -14.84
N ALA A 611 32.88 -8.42 -14.46
CA ALA A 611 34.30 -8.62 -14.10
C ALA A 611 34.44 -9.55 -12.87
N ALA A 612 33.49 -9.49 -11.94
CA ALA A 612 33.23 -10.50 -10.94
C ALA A 612 31.72 -10.75 -10.82
N ASP A 613 31.24 -11.99 -10.97
CA ASP A 613 29.80 -12.25 -10.89
C ASP A 613 29.26 -12.07 -9.46
N TYR A 614 30.07 -12.39 -8.44
CA TYR A 614 29.72 -12.23 -7.04
C TYR A 614 30.88 -11.66 -6.21
N GLY A 615 30.56 -10.82 -5.22
CA GLY A 615 31.54 -10.22 -4.30
C GLY A 615 31.10 -10.24 -2.83
N GLY A 616 32.02 -10.59 -1.93
CA GLY A 616 31.73 -10.65 -0.48
C GLY A 616 30.80 -11.81 -0.09
N ASN A 617 30.13 -11.69 1.07
CA ASN A 617 29.38 -12.77 1.74
C ASN A 617 27.96 -13.01 1.19
N VAL A 618 27.80 -13.17 -0.13
CA VAL A 618 26.49 -13.42 -0.75
C VAL A 618 26.07 -14.88 -0.54
N VAL A 619 24.83 -15.09 -0.11
CA VAL A 619 24.20 -16.43 -0.08
C VAL A 619 23.45 -16.64 -1.39
N ILE A 620 23.88 -17.63 -2.17
CA ILE A 620 23.30 -17.98 -3.46
C ILE A 620 22.42 -19.21 -3.29
N VAL A 621 21.19 -19.14 -3.79
CA VAL A 621 20.20 -20.22 -3.79
C VAL A 621 19.77 -20.47 -5.24
N GLU A 622 20.20 -21.60 -5.80
CA GLU A 622 19.93 -21.95 -7.20
C GLU A 622 19.19 -23.28 -7.33
N ASN A 623 18.30 -23.36 -8.32
CA ASN A 623 17.76 -24.62 -8.79
C ASN A 623 18.81 -25.34 -9.66
N VAL A 624 19.23 -26.53 -9.23
CA VAL A 624 20.28 -27.35 -9.86
C VAL A 624 19.94 -27.70 -11.31
N TYR A 625 18.66 -27.76 -11.67
CA TYR A 625 18.23 -28.01 -13.06
C TYR A 625 18.61 -26.85 -13.99
N SER A 626 18.48 -25.61 -13.54
CA SER A 626 18.82 -24.40 -14.33
C SER A 626 20.33 -24.25 -14.51
N THR A 627 21.13 -24.58 -13.49
CA THR A 627 22.59 -24.51 -13.52
C THR A 627 23.20 -25.60 -14.41
N LEU A 628 22.62 -26.81 -14.42
CA LEU A 628 23.03 -27.88 -15.34
C LEU A 628 22.63 -27.61 -16.80
N GLN A 629 21.49 -26.97 -17.07
CA GLN A 629 21.14 -26.49 -18.41
C GLN A 629 22.11 -25.41 -18.91
N ARG A 630 22.44 -24.41 -18.07
CA ARG A 630 23.44 -23.37 -18.38
C ARG A 630 24.84 -23.94 -18.61
N GLN A 631 25.24 -24.95 -17.84
CA GLN A 631 26.49 -25.68 -18.08
C GLN A 631 26.42 -26.53 -19.36
N LYS A 632 25.29 -27.20 -19.66
CA LYS A 632 25.09 -27.91 -20.93
C LYS A 632 25.28 -26.99 -22.14
N THR A 633 24.81 -25.74 -22.11
CA THR A 633 25.02 -24.78 -23.21
C THR A 633 26.48 -24.33 -23.36
N ARG A 634 27.22 -24.18 -22.24
CA ARG A 634 28.68 -23.91 -22.27
C ARG A 634 29.52 -25.12 -22.70
N TYR A 635 29.10 -26.34 -22.38
CA TYR A 635 29.85 -27.58 -22.66
C TYR A 635 29.38 -28.35 -23.91
N ALA A 636 28.27 -27.97 -24.55
CA ALA A 636 27.86 -28.49 -25.86
C ALA A 636 28.88 -28.19 -26.97
N ALA A 637 29.81 -27.25 -26.75
CA ALA A 637 30.99 -27.03 -27.58
C ALA A 637 32.01 -28.20 -27.53
N HIS A 638 31.85 -29.16 -26.61
CA HIS A 638 32.82 -30.25 -26.36
C HIS A 638 32.22 -31.68 -26.38
N GLY A 639 31.00 -31.86 -26.89
CA GLY A 639 30.50 -33.17 -27.35
C GLY A 639 30.40 -34.29 -26.31
N ALA A 640 29.68 -34.08 -25.21
CA ALA A 640 29.35 -35.16 -24.26
C ALA A 640 27.84 -35.28 -24.01
N ASP A 641 27.38 -36.54 -24.00
CA ASP A 641 25.99 -36.96 -23.89
C ASP A 641 25.60 -37.21 -22.42
N TYR A 642 24.44 -36.73 -21.96
CA TYR A 642 23.97 -36.96 -20.59
C TYR A 642 22.44 -37.00 -20.50
N ASP A 643 21.92 -38.23 -20.45
CA ASP A 643 20.56 -38.59 -20.06
C ASP A 643 20.47 -38.94 -18.56
N THR A 644 19.34 -38.57 -17.95
CA THR A 644 18.89 -38.79 -16.55
C THR A 644 19.43 -37.87 -15.45
N LEU A 645 18.76 -36.73 -15.22
CA LEU A 645 19.00 -35.89 -14.03
C LEU A 645 17.68 -35.33 -13.44
N THR A 646 17.44 -35.61 -12.15
CA THR A 646 16.32 -35.12 -11.33
C THR A 646 16.72 -33.86 -10.54
N GLY A 647 15.83 -32.88 -10.41
CA GLY A 647 16.11 -31.55 -9.82
C GLY A 647 16.41 -31.58 -8.31
N THR A 648 17.33 -30.72 -7.88
CA THR A 648 17.66 -30.42 -6.47
C THR A 648 17.89 -28.90 -6.35
N TRP A 649 17.90 -28.33 -5.14
CA TRP A 649 18.34 -26.95 -4.89
C TRP A 649 19.74 -26.94 -4.25
N ARG A 650 20.59 -25.98 -4.63
CA ARG A 650 21.94 -25.80 -4.08
C ARG A 650 22.05 -24.44 -3.41
N MET A 651 22.61 -24.44 -2.20
CA MET A 651 22.93 -23.22 -1.46
C MET A 651 24.45 -23.13 -1.28
N HIS A 652 25.04 -21.99 -1.66
CA HIS A 652 26.48 -21.75 -1.53
C HIS A 652 26.74 -20.32 -1.07
N LYS A 653 27.79 -20.12 -0.26
CA LYS A 653 28.24 -18.79 0.19
C LYS A 653 29.55 -18.42 -0.51
N VAL A 654 29.64 -17.21 -1.03
CA VAL A 654 30.87 -16.67 -1.65
C VAL A 654 31.74 -16.01 -0.56
N GLY A 655 33.07 -16.16 -0.62
CA GLY A 655 34.02 -15.46 0.28
C GLY A 655 34.53 -16.24 1.51
N ASN A 656 34.05 -17.46 1.73
CA ASN A 656 34.67 -18.49 2.57
C ASN A 656 34.20 -19.83 2.01
N ASP A 657 35.12 -20.72 1.64
CA ASP A 657 34.77 -22.02 1.07
C ASP A 657 33.84 -22.80 2.01
N TYR A 658 32.58 -22.89 1.61
CA TYR A 658 31.79 -24.09 1.83
C TYR A 658 31.17 -24.49 0.50
N LEU A 659 31.94 -25.27 -0.26
CA LEU A 659 31.34 -26.46 -0.86
C LEU A 659 30.72 -27.19 0.34
N VAL A 660 29.39 -27.34 0.40
CA VAL A 660 28.76 -28.05 1.52
C VAL A 660 28.99 -29.54 1.34
N THR A 661 30.24 -29.96 1.57
CA THR A 661 30.63 -31.23 2.13
C THR A 661 31.25 -30.91 3.49
N GLY A 662 30.40 -30.81 4.52
CA GLY A 662 30.81 -30.66 5.92
C GLY A 662 30.84 -29.20 6.43
N LEU A 663 29.80 -28.82 7.17
CA LEU A 663 29.80 -27.67 8.07
C LEU A 663 29.51 -28.13 9.50
N SER A 664 30.24 -27.56 10.46
CA SER A 664 30.25 -27.94 11.88
C SER A 664 28.98 -27.51 12.63
N ALA A 665 28.12 -28.50 12.87
CA ALA A 665 27.20 -28.84 13.97
C ALA A 665 26.68 -27.86 15.05
N ALA A 666 26.99 -26.56 15.06
CA ALA A 666 26.52 -25.64 16.11
C ALA A 666 25.25 -24.86 15.72
N ASP A 667 25.18 -24.25 14.52
CA ASP A 667 24.11 -23.27 14.20
C ASP A 667 23.46 -23.47 12.81
N MET A 668 23.19 -24.73 12.40
CA MET A 668 22.50 -24.96 11.12
C MET A 668 20.99 -24.67 11.21
N GLU A 669 20.57 -23.60 10.55
CA GLU A 669 19.20 -23.36 10.10
C GLU A 669 18.98 -24.17 8.79
N VAL A 670 18.00 -25.09 8.77
CA VAL A 670 17.81 -26.03 7.66
C VAL A 670 16.67 -25.54 6.76
N ILE A 671 17.02 -24.99 5.59
CA ILE A 671 16.07 -24.72 4.50
C ILE A 671 16.04 -25.97 3.61
N CYS A 672 14.99 -26.80 3.76
CA CYS A 672 14.80 -28.00 2.94
C CYS A 672 13.87 -27.64 1.77
N ALA A 673 14.43 -27.28 0.62
CA ALA A 673 13.67 -27.12 -0.62
C ALA A 673 13.63 -28.46 -1.40
N GLY A 674 12.40 -28.90 -1.68
CA GLY A 674 11.96 -30.00 -2.56
C GLY A 674 13.02 -30.93 -3.15
N VAL A 675 13.02 -32.19 -2.72
CA VAL A 675 13.58 -33.30 -3.49
C VAL A 675 12.42 -34.19 -3.92
N ASP A 676 12.21 -34.31 -5.23
CA ASP A 676 11.31 -35.32 -5.79
C ASP A 676 12.07 -36.65 -5.85
N ILE A 677 11.97 -37.45 -4.77
CA ILE A 677 12.80 -38.66 -4.61
C ILE A 677 12.00 -39.90 -4.98
N ASN A 678 12.13 -40.35 -6.22
CA ASN A 678 11.65 -41.66 -6.66
C ASN A 678 12.58 -42.83 -6.31
N GLY A 679 13.65 -42.62 -5.53
CA GLY A 679 14.51 -43.70 -5.05
C GLY A 679 15.33 -43.34 -3.82
N ALA A 680 14.81 -43.59 -2.61
CA ALA A 680 15.53 -43.39 -1.35
C ALA A 680 15.46 -44.63 -0.46
N GLY A 681 16.42 -45.54 -0.66
CA GLY A 681 16.84 -46.49 0.37
C GLY A 681 18.21 -46.12 0.98
N SER A 682 19.05 -45.35 0.28
CA SER A 682 20.49 -45.25 0.60
C SER A 682 21.00 -43.88 1.04
N LEU A 683 20.27 -42.78 0.84
CA LEU A 683 20.80 -41.43 1.14
C LEU A 683 20.70 -41.04 2.63
N PHE A 684 19.68 -41.50 3.35
CA PHE A 684 19.44 -41.10 4.76
C PHE A 684 19.89 -42.13 5.81
N GLY A 685 20.35 -43.33 5.39
CA GLY A 685 20.98 -44.30 6.30
C GLY A 685 22.26 -43.76 6.97
N ALA A 686 22.91 -42.78 6.35
CA ALA A 686 24.08 -42.08 6.89
C ALA A 686 23.72 -40.98 7.93
N LEU A 687 22.46 -40.53 7.99
CA LEU A 687 21.99 -39.47 8.90
C LEU A 687 21.43 -40.02 10.22
N GLY A 688 21.40 -41.33 10.43
CA GLY A 688 20.82 -41.95 11.63
C GLY A 688 21.72 -41.91 12.88
N SER A 689 23.04 -41.78 12.74
CA SER A 689 23.97 -41.95 13.87
C SER A 689 24.43 -40.66 14.59
N PRO A 690 24.51 -39.47 13.97
CA PRO A 690 25.03 -38.27 14.67
C PRO A 690 24.02 -37.40 15.45
N TYR A 691 22.70 -37.67 15.40
CA TYR A 691 21.67 -36.65 15.70
C TYR A 691 20.77 -36.92 16.92
N ALA A 692 21.05 -37.91 17.76
CA ALA A 692 20.27 -38.19 18.97
C ALA A 692 20.56 -37.14 20.08
N GLY A 693 19.54 -36.37 20.51
CA GLY A 693 19.56 -35.60 21.77
C GLY A 693 19.70 -34.05 21.76
N LYS A 694 19.26 -33.30 20.73
CA LYS A 694 19.34 -31.81 20.71
C LYS A 694 17.96 -31.13 20.56
N THR A 695 17.80 -29.93 21.15
CA THR A 695 16.50 -29.44 21.68
C THR A 695 15.69 -28.40 20.87
N ASN A 696 16.16 -27.78 19.78
CA ASN A 696 15.36 -26.82 18.98
C ASN A 696 15.74 -26.84 17.48
N ARG A 697 14.77 -26.82 16.54
CA ARG A 697 15.00 -26.78 15.08
C ARG A 697 13.91 -25.98 14.32
N ARG A 698 14.28 -25.19 13.29
CA ARG A 698 13.38 -24.50 12.32
C ARG A 698 13.53 -25.11 10.92
N ILE A 699 12.43 -25.29 10.17
CA ILE A 699 12.43 -25.87 8.81
C ILE A 699 11.60 -25.01 7.83
N TYR A 700 12.22 -24.51 6.76
CA TYR A 700 11.54 -23.76 5.68
C TYR A 700 11.33 -24.67 4.45
N THR A 701 10.12 -24.74 3.87
CA THR A 701 9.80 -25.61 2.72
C THR A 701 9.00 -24.86 1.63
N TYR A 702 9.42 -24.94 0.36
CA TYR A 702 8.91 -24.06 -0.73
C TYR A 702 8.04 -24.72 -1.83
N THR A 703 7.79 -26.04 -1.79
CA THR A 703 6.90 -26.74 -2.76
C THR A 703 6.15 -27.89 -2.09
N GLY A 704 5.00 -28.30 -2.64
CA GLY A 704 4.07 -29.29 -2.08
C GLY A 704 4.72 -30.49 -1.40
N ILE A 705 4.28 -30.80 -0.17
CA ILE A 705 4.85 -31.88 0.65
C ILE A 705 4.37 -33.23 0.10
N HIS A 706 5.29 -34.03 -0.44
CA HIS A 706 4.98 -35.39 -0.89
C HIS A 706 4.74 -36.33 0.33
N SER A 707 3.84 -37.29 0.18
CA SER A 707 3.42 -38.26 1.22
C SER A 707 4.55 -39.05 1.91
N LYS A 708 5.75 -39.07 1.31
CA LYS A 708 6.93 -39.80 1.79
C LYS A 708 7.85 -38.99 2.72
N PHE A 709 7.60 -37.70 2.92
CA PHE A 709 8.39 -36.85 3.82
C PHE A 709 8.01 -37.05 5.30
N PHE A 710 6.74 -37.40 5.57
CA PHE A 710 6.19 -37.50 6.92
C PHE A 710 6.65 -38.70 7.78
N PRO A 711 6.90 -39.91 7.23
CA PRO A 711 7.45 -41.03 8.02
C PRO A 711 8.83 -40.73 8.62
N LEU A 712 9.59 -39.80 8.01
CA LEU A 712 10.92 -39.39 8.46
C LEU A 712 10.86 -38.29 9.52
N ILE A 713 9.88 -37.36 9.44
CA ILE A 713 9.55 -36.41 10.51
C ILE A 713 9.10 -37.20 11.76
N ALA A 714 8.24 -38.21 11.57
CA ALA A 714 7.80 -39.11 12.63
C ALA A 714 8.96 -39.85 13.32
N ASN A 715 9.96 -40.34 12.55
CA ASN A 715 11.15 -41.00 13.10
C ASN A 715 12.11 -40.05 13.83
N SER A 716 12.21 -38.80 13.36
CA SER A 716 12.96 -37.73 14.05
C SER A 716 12.31 -37.37 15.39
N MET A 717 10.98 -37.33 15.45
CA MET A 717 10.22 -36.99 16.66
C MET A 717 10.14 -38.14 17.67
N ALA A 718 10.14 -39.40 17.21
CA ALA A 718 10.27 -40.58 18.07
C ALA A 718 11.59 -40.65 18.86
N ASN A 719 12.61 -39.89 18.45
CA ASN A 719 13.94 -39.82 19.09
C ASN A 719 14.14 -38.60 20.01
N GLY A 720 13.05 -37.93 20.46
CA GLY A 720 13.09 -36.98 21.60
C GLY A 720 13.15 -35.48 21.27
N ASN A 721 12.72 -35.04 20.09
CA ASN A 721 12.70 -33.61 19.69
C ASN A 721 11.43 -32.88 20.19
N LYS A 722 11.53 -31.59 20.58
CA LYS A 722 10.47 -30.85 21.32
C LYS A 722 9.70 -29.74 20.57
N SER A 723 10.16 -29.24 19.42
CA SER A 723 9.51 -28.13 18.70
C SER A 723 9.77 -28.16 17.17
N LEU A 724 8.78 -27.73 16.36
CA LEU A 724 8.87 -27.64 14.88
C LEU A 724 8.14 -26.38 14.35
N GLU A 725 8.84 -25.56 13.54
CA GLU A 725 8.29 -24.40 12.79
C GLU A 725 8.33 -24.68 11.27
N VAL A 726 7.21 -24.47 10.55
CA VAL A 726 7.07 -24.69 9.09
C VAL A 726 6.51 -23.46 8.37
N PHE A 727 7.14 -23.05 7.26
CA PHE A 727 6.76 -21.90 6.41
C PHE A 727 6.45 -22.37 4.97
N TYR A 728 5.38 -21.84 4.35
CA TYR A 728 4.87 -22.19 3.00
C TYR A 728 4.72 -20.96 2.08
N SER A 729 4.88 -21.12 0.75
CA SER A 729 4.72 -20.07 -0.29
C SER A 729 3.77 -20.50 -1.42
N PRO A 730 2.87 -19.62 -1.92
CA PRO A 730 1.72 -20.03 -2.75
C PRO A 730 1.94 -20.14 -4.28
N TYR A 731 3.13 -19.88 -4.84
CA TYR A 731 3.24 -19.53 -6.27
C TYR A 731 3.53 -20.64 -7.30
N HIS A 732 3.65 -21.94 -6.95
CA HIS A 732 3.84 -23.00 -7.97
C HIS A 732 3.02 -24.29 -7.72
N ALA A 733 1.98 -24.47 -8.54
CA ALA A 733 1.38 -25.69 -9.08
C ALA A 733 1.30 -27.00 -8.24
N SER A 734 0.06 -27.40 -7.91
CA SER A 734 -0.51 -28.76 -8.03
C SER A 734 0.30 -29.98 -7.55
N GLY A 735 0.60 -30.07 -6.24
CA GLY A 735 1.07 -31.30 -5.59
C GLY A 735 -0.03 -32.03 -4.81
N LEU A 736 -0.14 -33.35 -4.96
CA LEU A 736 -1.15 -34.21 -4.33
C LEU A 736 -0.79 -34.49 -2.85
N LEU A 737 -1.65 -34.11 -1.89
CA LEU A 737 -1.47 -34.49 -0.48
C LEU A 737 -2.11 -35.86 -0.20
N CYS A 738 -1.33 -36.95 -0.29
CA CYS A 738 -1.81 -38.28 0.07
C CYS A 738 -1.50 -38.59 1.54
N VAL A 739 -2.47 -38.37 2.44
CA VAL A 739 -2.34 -38.59 3.89
C VAL A 739 -2.91 -39.96 4.25
N SER A 740 -2.08 -41.01 4.28
CA SER A 740 -2.53 -42.35 4.69
C SER A 740 -1.84 -42.91 5.94
N ASN A 741 -0.73 -42.34 6.46
CA ASN A 741 0.06 -42.93 7.54
C ASN A 741 0.59 -41.93 8.59
N LEU A 742 -0.27 -41.08 9.17
CA LEU A 742 0.15 -39.98 10.06
C LEU A 742 -0.12 -40.19 11.58
N SER A 743 -0.61 -41.36 12.02
CA SER A 743 -1.07 -41.55 13.41
C SER A 743 0.01 -41.82 14.47
N ALA A 744 1.23 -42.24 14.11
CA ALA A 744 2.20 -42.74 15.10
C ALA A 744 3.30 -41.77 15.53
N GLY A 745 3.62 -40.74 14.73
CA GLY A 745 4.80 -39.89 14.95
C GLY A 745 4.59 -38.62 15.76
N PHE A 746 3.34 -38.14 15.86
CA PHE A 746 3.01 -36.83 16.45
C PHE A 746 2.61 -36.89 17.93
N ALA A 747 2.44 -38.09 18.50
CA ALA A 747 2.03 -38.28 19.90
C ALA A 747 3.03 -37.73 20.95
N ASN A 748 4.26 -37.37 20.55
CA ASN A 748 5.33 -36.88 21.42
C ASN A 748 5.73 -35.41 21.16
N CYS A 749 4.96 -34.66 20.35
CA CYS A 749 5.30 -33.27 19.99
C CYS A 749 4.74 -32.26 21.02
N SER A 750 5.61 -31.49 21.69
CA SER A 750 5.18 -30.50 22.69
C SER A 750 4.71 -29.15 22.12
N ALA A 751 5.11 -28.77 20.90
CA ALA A 751 4.66 -27.54 20.24
C ALA A 751 4.87 -27.60 18.70
N LEU A 752 3.84 -27.23 17.93
CA LEU A 752 3.88 -27.11 16.47
C LEU A 752 3.42 -25.70 16.07
N ARG A 753 4.25 -24.97 15.31
CA ARG A 753 3.92 -23.62 14.84
C ARG A 753 3.99 -23.57 13.30
N VAL A 754 2.88 -23.20 12.66
CA VAL A 754 2.76 -23.11 11.20
C VAL A 754 2.52 -21.65 10.84
N VAL A 755 3.47 -21.00 10.17
CA VAL A 755 3.51 -19.53 10.15
C VAL A 755 2.86 -18.90 8.90
N LYS A 756 2.25 -19.66 7.97
CA LYS A 756 1.27 -19.16 6.95
C LYS A 756 0.74 -20.24 5.99
N TYR A 757 -0.50 -20.03 5.50
CA TYR A 757 -1.32 -20.71 4.47
C TYR A 757 -1.14 -22.23 4.22
N LEU A 758 -2.19 -23.02 4.46
CA LEU A 758 -2.31 -24.44 4.12
C LEU A 758 -3.51 -24.68 3.18
N ASP A 759 -3.28 -25.16 1.95
CA ASP A 759 -4.35 -25.51 1.00
C ASP A 759 -4.85 -26.95 1.24
N VAL A 760 -6.14 -27.08 1.61
CA VAL A 760 -6.81 -28.35 1.95
C VAL A 760 -7.86 -28.80 0.93
N SER A 761 -8.00 -28.09 -0.20
CA SER A 761 -9.03 -28.32 -1.23
C SER A 761 -9.05 -29.73 -1.87
N ARG A 762 -8.07 -30.60 -1.57
CA ARG A 762 -7.93 -31.96 -2.15
C ARG A 762 -7.47 -33.03 -1.14
N VAL A 763 -7.77 -32.88 0.15
CA VAL A 763 -7.48 -33.90 1.19
C VAL A 763 -8.39 -35.12 1.01
N THR A 764 -7.81 -36.32 0.94
CA THR A 764 -8.56 -37.57 0.71
C THR A 764 -8.85 -38.41 1.97
N ASN A 765 -8.34 -38.02 3.15
CA ASN A 765 -8.57 -38.74 4.41
C ASN A 765 -8.59 -37.77 5.62
N TYR A 766 -9.78 -37.24 5.91
CA TYR A 766 -9.98 -36.22 6.95
C TYR A 766 -9.80 -36.75 8.38
N ALA A 767 -10.11 -38.03 8.64
CA ALA A 767 -9.99 -38.64 9.98
C ALA A 767 -8.54 -38.80 10.46
N GLY A 768 -7.61 -39.08 9.54
CA GLY A 768 -6.17 -39.13 9.85
C GLY A 768 -5.55 -37.74 10.05
N PHE A 769 -6.10 -36.72 9.39
CA PHE A 769 -5.64 -35.33 9.49
C PHE A 769 -6.03 -34.70 10.84
N GLY A 770 -7.28 -34.90 11.29
CA GLY A 770 -7.76 -34.39 12.59
C GLY A 770 -6.98 -34.96 13.79
N ASN A 771 -6.70 -36.27 13.78
CA ASN A 771 -5.98 -36.93 14.87
C ASN A 771 -4.49 -36.52 15.00
N ALA A 772 -3.85 -36.07 13.92
CA ALA A 772 -2.48 -35.59 13.96
C ALA A 772 -2.37 -34.18 14.58
N PHE A 773 -3.37 -33.33 14.34
CA PHE A 773 -3.48 -31.98 14.92
C PHE A 773 -3.89 -32.01 16.40
N LEU A 774 -4.78 -32.93 16.79
CA LEU A 774 -5.29 -33.06 18.18
C LEU A 774 -4.24 -33.51 19.21
N ASN A 775 -3.12 -34.10 18.79
CA ASN A 775 -2.07 -34.62 19.68
C ASN A 775 -0.86 -33.67 19.85
N CYS A 776 -0.84 -32.51 19.19
CA CYS A 776 0.24 -31.52 19.35
C CYS A 776 -0.06 -30.58 20.53
N GLY A 777 0.87 -30.47 21.48
CA GLY A 777 0.63 -29.88 22.80
C GLY A 777 0.34 -28.37 22.87
N ASN A 778 0.63 -27.59 21.81
CA ASN A 778 0.29 -26.17 21.68
C ASN A 778 0.24 -25.81 20.18
N LEU A 779 -0.80 -25.08 19.77
CA LEU A 779 -1.03 -24.59 18.40
C LEU A 779 -1.25 -23.07 18.47
N GLU A 780 -0.33 -22.28 17.91
CA GLU A 780 -0.36 -20.81 18.07
C GLU A 780 -1.13 -20.10 16.94
N GLU A 781 -0.95 -20.47 15.67
CA GLU A 781 -1.66 -19.88 14.49
C GLU A 781 -1.78 -20.91 13.35
N CYS A 782 -2.90 -20.92 12.61
CA CYS A 782 -3.09 -21.74 11.40
C CYS A 782 -4.05 -21.05 10.41
N TYR A 783 -3.69 -21.02 9.11
CA TYR A 783 -4.48 -20.42 8.03
C TYR A 783 -4.83 -21.50 7.00
N LEU A 784 -6.12 -21.78 6.78
CA LEU A 784 -6.60 -22.82 5.84
C LEU A 784 -7.19 -22.19 4.58
N LYS A 785 -6.87 -22.73 3.40
CA LYS A 785 -7.42 -22.36 2.09
C LYS A 785 -8.10 -23.56 1.44
N GLY A 786 -9.32 -23.38 0.92
CA GLY A 786 -9.94 -24.31 -0.04
C GLY A 786 -11.19 -25.05 0.43
N PHE A 787 -12.37 -24.47 0.16
CA PHE A 787 -13.60 -25.22 -0.08
C PHE A 787 -14.08 -24.86 -1.49
N ASP A 788 -13.76 -25.70 -2.48
CA ASP A 788 -14.30 -25.56 -3.83
C ASP A 788 -15.60 -26.37 -3.93
N ALA A 789 -16.73 -25.70 -3.73
CA ALA A 789 -18.06 -26.32 -3.76
C ALA A 789 -18.44 -26.89 -5.14
N GLN A 790 -17.74 -26.54 -6.23
CA GLN A 790 -18.10 -27.00 -7.57
C GLN A 790 -17.57 -28.40 -7.93
N LYS A 791 -16.54 -28.90 -7.25
CA LYS A 791 -15.88 -30.16 -7.65
C LYS A 791 -16.47 -31.43 -7.03
N ASP A 792 -17.04 -31.34 -5.84
CA ASP A 792 -17.61 -32.49 -5.12
C ASP A 792 -18.98 -32.95 -5.66
N ILE A 793 -19.68 -32.11 -6.43
CA ILE A 793 -20.98 -32.47 -7.02
C ILE A 793 -20.82 -33.40 -8.25
N ARG A 794 -19.66 -33.43 -8.93
CA ARG A 794 -19.49 -34.20 -10.18
C ARG A 794 -18.87 -35.60 -10.04
N THR A 795 -18.34 -35.98 -8.88
CA THR A 795 -17.63 -37.27 -8.73
C THR A 795 -18.28 -38.29 -7.78
N GLY A 796 -19.41 -37.96 -7.15
CA GLY A 796 -20.20 -38.95 -6.40
C GLY A 796 -19.47 -39.61 -5.23
N HIS A 797 -18.49 -38.94 -4.62
CA HIS A 797 -17.83 -39.40 -3.41
C HIS A 797 -18.45 -38.71 -2.19
N GLU A 798 -19.54 -39.28 -1.69
CA GLU A 798 -19.94 -39.08 -0.28
C GLU A 798 -18.98 -39.93 0.58
N THR A 799 -18.08 -39.28 1.31
CA THR A 799 -17.33 -39.95 2.38
C THR A 799 -17.39 -39.12 3.66
N ASP A 800 -18.03 -39.70 4.67
CA ASP A 800 -18.25 -39.24 6.05
C ASP A 800 -16.95 -38.92 6.81
N GLY A 801 -16.30 -37.82 6.48
CA GLY A 801 -15.09 -37.34 7.15
C GLY A 801 -15.36 -36.12 8.03
N THR A 802 -15.99 -36.28 9.19
CA THR A 802 -16.20 -35.20 10.16
C THR A 802 -14.90 -34.86 10.92
N LEU A 803 -14.47 -33.59 10.87
CA LEU A 803 -13.38 -33.06 11.72
C LEU A 803 -13.97 -32.64 13.07
N ASP A 804 -13.74 -33.43 14.13
CA ASP A 804 -14.24 -33.15 15.50
C ASP A 804 -13.18 -32.41 16.34
N PHE A 805 -13.43 -31.11 16.61
CA PHE A 805 -12.57 -30.27 17.46
C PHE A 805 -13.02 -30.20 18.93
N SER A 806 -14.12 -30.87 19.30
CA SER A 806 -14.75 -30.77 20.63
C SER A 806 -13.92 -31.37 21.77
N LYS A 807 -12.86 -32.13 21.45
CA LYS A 807 -12.02 -32.85 22.42
C LYS A 807 -10.67 -32.19 22.74
N SER A 808 -10.39 -31.00 22.20
CA SER A 808 -9.10 -30.31 22.42
C SER A 808 -9.12 -29.48 23.72
N PRO A 809 -8.34 -29.82 24.77
CA PRO A 809 -8.49 -29.18 26.09
C PRO A 809 -7.94 -27.75 26.20
N LYS A 810 -7.27 -27.19 25.16
CA LYS A 810 -6.53 -25.92 25.23
C LYS A 810 -6.47 -25.13 23.91
N LEU A 811 -7.61 -24.83 23.29
CA LEU A 811 -7.69 -23.79 22.25
C LEU A 811 -7.89 -22.42 22.92
N THR A 812 -6.96 -21.48 22.75
CA THR A 812 -7.09 -20.10 23.26
C THR A 812 -7.55 -19.12 22.17
N ARG A 813 -8.18 -18.03 22.64
CA ARG A 813 -8.98 -16.98 21.95
C ARG A 813 -8.44 -16.32 20.65
N GLU A 814 -7.22 -16.59 20.19
CA GLU A 814 -6.54 -15.77 19.16
C GLU A 814 -6.13 -16.53 17.87
N SER A 815 -6.38 -17.84 17.78
CA SER A 815 -5.61 -18.72 16.89
C SER A 815 -6.30 -19.26 15.63
N LEU A 816 -7.49 -18.79 15.24
CA LEU A 816 -8.25 -19.37 14.11
C LEU A 816 -8.76 -18.29 13.13
N VAL A 817 -8.28 -18.32 11.88
CA VAL A 817 -8.74 -17.46 10.77
C VAL A 817 -9.13 -18.32 9.57
N PHE A 818 -10.39 -18.20 9.12
CA PHE A 818 -10.89 -18.86 7.90
C PHE A 818 -10.87 -17.89 6.72
N ILE A 819 -10.35 -18.34 5.56
CA ILE A 819 -10.38 -17.60 4.29
C ILE A 819 -11.16 -18.42 3.26
N VAL A 820 -12.25 -17.86 2.73
CA VAL A 820 -13.08 -18.48 1.68
C VAL A 820 -12.90 -17.66 0.41
N GLU A 821 -12.31 -18.25 -0.63
CA GLU A 821 -12.14 -17.64 -1.95
C GLU A 821 -13.30 -18.04 -2.88
N ASN A 822 -13.92 -17.07 -3.53
CA ASN A 822 -15.02 -17.27 -4.48
C ASN A 822 -14.49 -17.31 -5.93
N ALA A 823 -14.49 -18.48 -6.57
CA ALA A 823 -14.18 -18.61 -7.98
C ALA A 823 -15.43 -18.37 -8.86
N GLY A 824 -15.79 -17.10 -9.07
CA GLY A 824 -16.46 -16.62 -10.29
C GLY A 824 -17.94 -17.01 -10.57
N THR A 825 -18.78 -15.97 -10.49
CA THR A 825 -20.04 -15.69 -11.22
C THR A 825 -21.29 -16.58 -11.03
N ALA A 826 -22.35 -15.90 -10.58
CA ALA A 826 -23.78 -16.26 -10.51
C ALA A 826 -24.25 -17.08 -9.29
N TYR A 827 -25.32 -16.58 -8.65
CA TYR A 827 -26.12 -17.11 -7.53
C TYR A 827 -25.79 -16.60 -6.10
N GLU A 828 -26.10 -15.33 -5.83
CA GLU A 828 -26.11 -14.75 -4.48
C GLU A 828 -27.26 -15.22 -3.57
N LYS A 829 -28.15 -16.14 -4.00
CA LYS A 829 -29.39 -16.44 -3.23
C LYS A 829 -29.51 -17.80 -2.58
N ASN A 830 -28.56 -18.73 -2.72
CA ASN A 830 -28.67 -20.07 -2.12
C ASN A 830 -27.33 -20.66 -1.66
N LEU A 831 -26.48 -19.86 -1.01
CA LEU A 831 -25.32 -20.41 -0.30
C LEU A 831 -25.79 -21.11 0.98
N ARG A 832 -25.75 -22.45 1.03
CA ARG A 832 -25.86 -23.23 2.27
C ARG A 832 -24.45 -23.52 2.80
N ILE A 833 -24.26 -23.37 4.11
CA ILE A 833 -23.03 -23.76 4.79
C ILE A 833 -22.87 -25.29 4.66
N PRO A 834 -21.70 -25.82 4.27
CA PRO A 834 -21.47 -27.26 4.21
C PRO A 834 -21.76 -27.93 5.56
N SER A 835 -22.50 -29.04 5.55
CA SER A 835 -22.95 -29.76 6.75
C SER A 835 -21.83 -30.08 7.74
N GLY A 836 -20.61 -30.34 7.24
CA GLY A 836 -19.44 -30.68 8.06
C GLY A 836 -18.92 -29.56 8.98
N ILE A 837 -19.13 -28.28 8.64
CA ILE A 837 -18.73 -27.14 9.51
C ILE A 837 -19.74 -26.96 10.65
N TYR A 838 -21.01 -27.29 10.40
CA TYR A 838 -22.11 -27.11 11.34
C TYR A 838 -22.16 -28.21 12.42
N THR A 839 -21.93 -29.48 12.05
CA THR A 839 -21.97 -30.61 13.00
C THR A 839 -20.84 -30.62 14.03
N ALA A 840 -19.74 -29.89 13.79
CA ALA A 840 -18.62 -29.83 14.73
C ALA A 840 -18.87 -28.92 15.95
N TRP A 841 -19.95 -28.12 15.94
CA TRP A 841 -20.15 -27.05 16.93
C TRP A 841 -21.52 -27.07 17.64
N ASN A 842 -22.44 -27.96 17.28
CA ASN A 842 -23.75 -28.05 17.94
C ASN A 842 -23.99 -29.48 18.43
N ALA A 843 -23.98 -29.68 19.74
CA ALA A 843 -24.15 -31.00 20.35
C ALA A 843 -25.62 -31.50 20.34
N ASP A 844 -26.57 -30.64 19.98
CA ASP A 844 -28.00 -30.84 20.23
C ASP A 844 -28.90 -30.89 18.96
N GLU A 845 -28.35 -31.22 17.79
CA GLU A 845 -29.13 -31.57 16.55
C GLU A 845 -30.23 -30.58 16.07
N GLU A 846 -30.05 -29.26 16.24
CA GLU A 846 -30.96 -28.29 15.59
C GLU A 846 -30.65 -28.03 14.10
N ALA A 847 -31.60 -27.40 13.39
CA ALA A 847 -31.49 -27.11 11.95
C ALA A 847 -30.41 -26.07 11.62
N SER A 848 -29.76 -26.21 10.46
CA SER A 848 -28.65 -25.34 10.03
C SER A 848 -29.07 -23.85 9.89
N PRO A 849 -28.29 -22.89 10.46
CA PRO A 849 -28.61 -21.47 10.45
C PRO A 849 -28.40 -20.86 9.06
N THR A 850 -29.05 -19.72 8.83
CA THR A 850 -28.82 -18.86 7.67
C THR A 850 -27.48 -18.11 7.78
N TRP A 851 -26.95 -17.61 6.66
CA TRP A 851 -25.70 -16.82 6.64
C TRP A 851 -25.75 -15.58 7.52
N GLN A 852 -26.93 -14.96 7.64
CA GLN A 852 -27.12 -13.78 8.47
C GLN A 852 -27.00 -14.11 9.96
N GLU A 853 -27.65 -15.18 10.42
CA GLU A 853 -27.55 -15.68 11.80
C GLU A 853 -26.12 -16.13 12.14
N PHE A 854 -25.41 -16.75 11.20
CA PHE A 854 -24.01 -17.14 11.36
C PHE A 854 -23.08 -15.93 11.52
N THR A 855 -23.32 -14.87 10.76
CA THR A 855 -22.51 -13.63 10.80
C THR A 855 -22.76 -12.86 12.09
N GLU A 856 -24.02 -12.72 12.51
CA GLU A 856 -24.41 -12.10 13.77
C GLU A 856 -23.86 -12.88 14.98
N MET A 857 -23.84 -14.21 14.91
CA MET A 857 -23.17 -15.06 15.91
C MET A 857 -21.66 -14.85 15.96
N CYS A 858 -20.99 -14.75 14.80
CA CYS A 858 -19.53 -14.51 14.74
C CYS A 858 -19.15 -13.14 15.31
N VAL A 859 -19.96 -12.11 15.06
CA VAL A 859 -19.81 -10.77 15.63
C VAL A 859 -20.01 -10.80 17.15
N SER A 860 -21.03 -11.50 17.64
CA SER A 860 -21.29 -11.66 19.10
C SER A 860 -20.15 -12.36 19.85
N LYS A 861 -19.43 -13.26 19.17
CA LYS A 861 -18.29 -14.02 19.71
C LYS A 861 -16.91 -13.44 19.32
N LYS A 862 -16.87 -12.28 18.67
CA LYS A 862 -15.65 -11.57 18.23
C LYS A 862 -14.70 -12.41 17.37
N ILE A 863 -15.25 -13.14 16.40
CA ILE A 863 -14.50 -13.96 15.43
C ILE A 863 -14.33 -13.16 14.12
N SER A 864 -13.10 -13.08 13.60
CA SER A 864 -12.78 -12.39 12.34
C SER A 864 -12.83 -13.35 11.14
N ILE A 865 -13.63 -13.02 10.13
CA ILE A 865 -13.73 -13.76 8.86
C ILE A 865 -13.22 -12.83 7.76
N HIS A 866 -12.26 -13.30 6.96
CA HIS A 866 -11.78 -12.58 5.78
C HIS A 866 -12.32 -13.26 4.52
N LEU A 867 -13.21 -12.58 3.80
CA LEU A 867 -13.65 -12.96 2.45
C LEU A 867 -12.64 -12.38 1.46
N ALA A 868 -12.13 -13.21 0.55
CA ALA A 868 -11.24 -12.79 -0.53
C ALA A 868 -12.00 -12.70 -1.86
#